data_AF-A0A853CE47-F1
#
_entry.id   AF-A0A853CE47-F1
#
_cell.length_a   1.000
_cell.length_b   1.000
_cell.length_c   1.000
_cell.angle_alpha   90.00
_cell.angle_beta   90.00
_cell.angle_gamma   90.00
#
_symmetry.space_group_name_H-M   'P 1'
#
loop_
_entity.id
_entity.type
_entity.pdbx_description
1 polymer ?
#
loop_
_entity_poly.entity_id
_entity_poly.type
_entity_poly.pdbx_seq_one_letter_code
_entity_poly.pdbx_strand_id
1 'polypeptide(L)'
;MDGLDDIVEEFLVESHENLDQLDTDLVALEQEPNSRERLSSIFRTIHTIKGTSGFLAFNRLEEVTHVGENMLSRLRDGELALTPTRTSVLLQMVDTVRSLLTSIESTGGEGTVDVSAVVAAITGAMEDGAAAEAPAAEPAAKPAATRVRKTAAKSTAAKAPAAKAAPARKAAPAKKAAPARAAATKAPAAAPIADVEDVAPEVPVTGSPLAPAVETPLPEATVPQPRPAADDEEHPQQEARRGVADSTIRVDVDLLDELMLLVGELVLTRNQIVQYVGRTNDTDLLRASQRLNLIASELQEGVMKTRMQPIDHIWSKLPRVVRDLGLQLKKTIRLEMEGRDTELDKTLLEAVKDPLTHLVRNSVDHGIEASDVRKAKGKPAEGVLTLRARHESGQVVVEVADDGAGIDSAKIGAKAVERGLISADALNRMGPQDLLQLIFLPGFSTAAAVTNVSGRGVGMDVVKTNIESIGGTIEVESQPGEGTVMRLRIPLTLAIVPALTVECSGDRYAIPQISLQELVALDAEKAATAVEEVGGAPVYRLRGELLPLVRLTDVLDLPSDRHDGHLVIAVLRSEGRRFGLVVDRVLNTEEIVVKALGGQLKSIGLYSGATVLGDGAIALILDVQALSRRALRTETTERQESREAAAAALASSDRDRQRMLLAAIGGGRRVAIPLDTVTRLEQVRTEAVERVGNREVVQYRGAILPMVRLDRHLGAYGETDREVLEVIVYSDHGRSVAIVVEEILDIVDGETAVRSDIDDMGLLGSAVLGDKVTELLDVRAAILAADPAFYDVPLNALPTTDAVAAPLLEV
;
A
#
# COMPACT_ATOMS: atom_id res chain seq x y z
N MET A 1 -8.70 26.55 45.68
CA MET A 1 -8.22 27.03 44.37
C MET A 1 -8.85 26.20 43.27
N ASP A 2 -9.23 24.96 43.59
CA ASP A 2 -9.91 23.97 42.73
C ASP A 2 -11.09 24.52 41.93
N GLY A 3 -11.98 25.33 42.54
CA GLY A 3 -13.15 25.86 41.81
C GLY A 3 -12.87 26.92 40.74
N LEU A 4 -11.68 27.53 40.69
CA LEU A 4 -11.31 28.44 39.58
C LEU A 4 -10.75 27.62 38.40
N ASP A 5 -10.03 26.55 38.69
CA ASP A 5 -9.49 25.63 37.68
C ASP A 5 -10.64 24.89 36.97
N ASP A 6 -11.67 24.45 37.71
CA ASP A 6 -12.89 23.83 37.14
C ASP A 6 -13.62 24.78 36.15
N ILE A 7 -13.72 26.08 36.49
CA ILE A 7 -14.37 27.08 35.63
C ILE A 7 -13.53 27.33 34.37
N VAL A 8 -12.20 27.34 34.49
CA VAL A 8 -11.31 27.50 33.34
C VAL A 8 -11.40 26.28 32.42
N GLU A 9 -11.47 25.08 32.97
CA GLU A 9 -11.62 23.84 32.18
C GLU A 9 -12.96 23.82 31.43
N GLU A 10 -14.07 24.15 32.09
CA GLU A 10 -15.38 24.26 31.44
C GLU A 10 -15.37 25.33 30.34
N PHE A 11 -14.77 26.50 30.61
CA PHE A 11 -14.61 27.56 29.61
C PHE A 11 -13.76 27.12 28.41
N LEU A 12 -12.68 26.37 28.61
CA LEU A 12 -11.83 25.88 27.53
C LEU A 12 -12.58 24.90 26.63
N VAL A 13 -13.31 23.95 27.22
CA VAL A 13 -14.13 22.97 26.48
C VAL A 13 -15.21 23.69 25.66
N GLU A 14 -16.00 24.55 26.31
CA GLU A 14 -17.08 25.30 25.64
C GLU A 14 -16.53 26.20 24.53
N SER A 15 -15.40 26.86 24.76
CA SER A 15 -14.77 27.72 23.77
C SER A 15 -14.25 26.93 22.57
N HIS A 16 -13.67 25.75 22.77
CA HIS A 16 -13.22 24.91 21.66
C HIS A 16 -14.37 24.42 20.77
N GLU A 17 -15.48 23.98 21.37
CA GLU A 17 -16.70 23.60 20.63
C GLU A 17 -17.27 24.80 19.86
N ASN A 18 -17.36 25.95 20.51
CA ASN A 18 -17.84 27.20 19.93
C ASN A 18 -17.00 27.65 18.73
N LEU A 19 -15.67 27.52 18.78
CA LEU A 19 -14.79 27.89 17.67
C LEU A 19 -14.91 26.95 16.47
N ASP A 20 -15.12 25.66 16.69
CA ASP A 20 -15.31 24.68 15.60
C ASP A 20 -16.63 24.95 14.85
N GLN A 21 -17.69 25.33 15.57
CA GLN A 21 -18.93 25.83 14.96
C GLN A 21 -18.70 27.14 14.19
N LEU A 22 -17.90 28.05 14.75
CA LEU A 22 -17.62 29.36 14.15
C LEU A 22 -16.86 29.25 12.82
N ASP A 23 -15.88 28.34 12.71
CA ASP A 23 -15.19 28.02 11.45
C ASP A 23 -16.19 27.61 10.37
N THR A 24 -17.15 26.73 10.72
CA THR A 24 -18.19 26.24 9.81
C THR A 24 -19.11 27.38 9.36
N ASP A 25 -19.59 28.18 10.31
CA ASP A 25 -20.52 29.26 10.02
C ASP A 25 -19.88 30.40 9.21
N LEU A 26 -18.61 30.73 9.45
CA LEU A 26 -17.89 31.74 8.66
C LEU A 26 -17.71 31.33 7.20
N VAL A 27 -17.38 30.05 6.94
CA VAL A 27 -17.26 29.52 5.57
C VAL A 27 -18.63 29.49 4.89
N ALA A 28 -19.68 29.06 5.59
CA ALA A 28 -21.04 29.05 5.06
C ALA A 28 -21.55 30.48 4.76
N LEU A 29 -21.24 31.44 5.62
CA LEU A 29 -21.62 32.84 5.46
C LEU A 29 -21.02 33.47 4.20
N GLU A 30 -19.85 33.02 3.74
CA GLU A 30 -19.29 33.49 2.47
C GLU A 30 -20.11 33.04 1.24
N GLN A 31 -20.73 31.86 1.32
CA GLN A 31 -21.66 31.38 0.28
C GLN A 31 -23.03 32.06 0.38
N GLU A 32 -23.45 32.41 1.60
CA GLU A 32 -24.72 33.10 1.90
C GLU A 32 -24.49 34.44 2.63
N PRO A 33 -23.92 35.49 1.99
CA PRO A 33 -23.47 36.72 2.67
C PRO A 33 -24.58 37.51 3.38
N ASN A 34 -25.83 37.29 2.97
CA ASN A 34 -26.99 37.99 3.51
C ASN A 34 -27.70 37.20 4.64
N SER A 35 -27.14 36.07 5.08
CA SER A 35 -27.73 35.26 6.14
C SER A 35 -27.59 35.95 7.51
N ARG A 36 -28.62 36.71 7.89
CA ARG A 36 -28.70 37.39 9.20
C ARG A 36 -28.68 36.42 10.37
N GLU A 37 -29.22 35.22 10.18
CA GLU A 37 -29.23 34.16 11.19
C GLU A 37 -27.81 33.70 11.52
N ARG A 38 -27.00 33.37 10.50
CA ARG A 38 -25.59 32.97 10.67
C ARG A 38 -24.74 34.08 11.28
N LEU A 39 -24.90 35.32 10.80
CA LEU A 39 -24.22 36.49 11.41
C LEU A 39 -24.57 36.65 12.88
N SER A 40 -25.84 36.43 13.26
CA SER A 40 -26.28 36.53 14.65
C SER A 40 -25.74 35.39 15.52
N SER A 41 -25.62 34.17 14.96
CA SER A 41 -24.98 33.02 15.62
C SER A 41 -23.51 33.34 15.92
N ILE A 42 -22.73 33.68 14.89
CA ILE A 42 -21.29 34.01 15.01
C ILE A 42 -21.05 35.14 16.01
N PHE A 43 -21.87 36.20 15.95
CA PHE A 43 -21.77 37.32 16.88
C PHE A 43 -21.98 36.89 18.34
N ARG A 44 -23.01 36.06 18.61
CA ARG A 44 -23.29 35.56 19.97
C ARG A 44 -22.12 34.75 20.50
N THR A 45 -21.56 33.85 19.68
CA THR A 45 -20.43 33.01 20.07
C THR A 45 -19.21 33.84 20.48
N ILE A 46 -18.80 34.82 19.67
CA ILE A 46 -17.68 35.71 20.02
C ILE A 46 -18.00 36.56 21.25
N HIS A 47 -19.24 37.05 21.37
CA HIS A 47 -19.66 37.84 22.53
C HIS A 47 -19.58 37.03 23.84
N THR A 48 -19.97 35.74 23.81
CA THR A 48 -19.83 34.83 24.96
C THR A 48 -18.37 34.62 25.32
N ILE A 49 -17.49 34.31 24.34
CA ILE A 49 -16.06 34.10 24.60
C ILE A 49 -15.42 35.36 25.21
N LYS A 50 -15.75 36.55 24.68
CA LYS A 50 -15.27 37.84 25.23
C LYS A 50 -15.74 38.05 26.67
N GLY A 51 -17.02 37.76 26.96
CA GLY A 51 -17.60 37.92 28.29
C GLY A 51 -16.88 37.07 29.33
N THR A 52 -16.65 35.79 29.02
CA THR A 52 -15.97 34.87 29.92
C THR A 52 -14.47 35.14 30.01
N SER A 53 -13.81 35.55 28.92
CA SER A 53 -12.38 35.93 28.95
C SER A 53 -12.11 37.16 29.82
N GLY A 54 -13.00 38.15 29.80
CA GLY A 54 -12.92 39.33 30.66
C GLY A 54 -13.15 38.99 32.14
N PHE A 55 -14.04 38.05 32.44
CA PHE A 55 -14.26 37.54 33.80
C PHE A 55 -13.02 36.80 34.35
N LEU A 56 -12.36 36.00 33.51
CA LEU A 56 -11.16 35.24 33.86
C LEU A 56 -9.85 36.04 33.75
N ALA A 57 -9.93 37.33 33.41
CA ALA A 57 -8.80 38.26 33.25
C ALA A 57 -7.77 37.84 32.17
N PHE A 58 -8.23 37.15 31.12
CA PHE A 58 -7.45 36.84 29.92
C PHE A 58 -7.49 38.04 28.95
N ASN A 59 -6.61 39.02 29.19
CA ASN A 59 -6.63 40.32 28.53
C ASN A 59 -6.38 40.27 27.02
N ARG A 60 -5.47 39.40 26.55
CA ARG A 60 -5.17 39.28 25.11
C ARG A 60 -6.31 38.60 24.34
N LEU A 61 -6.93 37.61 24.95
CA LEU A 61 -8.11 36.93 24.45
C LEU A 61 -9.30 37.89 24.37
N GLU A 62 -9.50 38.71 25.42
CA GLU A 62 -10.49 39.78 25.42
C GLU A 62 -10.22 40.81 24.32
N GLU A 63 -8.96 41.23 24.12
CA GLU A 63 -8.59 42.20 23.08
C GLU A 63 -8.95 41.71 21.66
N VAL A 64 -8.57 40.48 21.32
CA VAL A 64 -8.83 39.90 19.98
C VAL A 64 -10.33 39.71 19.75
N THR A 65 -11.03 39.15 20.73
CA THR A 65 -12.49 38.89 20.63
C THR A 65 -13.29 40.18 20.57
N HIS A 66 -12.88 41.23 21.31
CA HIS A 66 -13.50 42.54 21.27
C HIS A 66 -13.39 43.21 19.88
N VAL A 67 -12.21 43.17 19.26
CA VAL A 67 -12.02 43.75 17.92
C VAL A 67 -12.79 42.94 16.86
N GLY A 68 -12.83 41.62 17.01
CA GLY A 68 -13.69 40.73 16.22
C GLY A 68 -15.17 41.05 16.31
N GLU A 69 -15.68 41.21 17.53
CA GLU A 69 -17.08 41.55 17.81
C GLU A 69 -17.48 42.88 17.16
N ASN A 70 -16.60 43.88 17.20
CA ASN A 70 -16.84 45.17 16.56
C ASN A 70 -17.01 45.03 15.03
N MET A 71 -16.15 44.25 14.38
CA MET A 71 -16.29 43.97 12.94
C MET A 71 -17.59 43.22 12.64
N LEU A 72 -17.94 42.21 13.44
CA LEU A 72 -19.17 41.44 13.29
C LEU A 72 -20.43 42.28 13.54
N SER A 73 -20.40 43.23 14.49
CA SER A 73 -21.52 44.16 14.72
C SER A 73 -21.76 45.01 13.48
N ARG A 74 -20.71 45.59 12.90
CA ARG A 74 -20.83 46.42 11.68
C ARG A 74 -21.31 45.62 10.47
N LEU A 75 -20.90 44.36 10.34
CA LEU A 75 -21.43 43.43 9.32
C LEU A 75 -22.92 43.12 9.56
N ARG A 76 -23.32 42.84 10.80
CA ARG A 76 -24.71 42.56 11.19
C ARG A 76 -25.63 43.75 10.96
N ASP A 77 -25.15 44.95 11.30
CA ASP A 77 -25.91 46.20 11.23
C ASP A 77 -25.95 46.75 9.78
N GLY A 78 -25.25 46.08 8.84
CA GLY A 78 -25.24 46.41 7.41
C GLY A 78 -24.31 47.56 7.03
N GLU A 79 -23.46 48.03 7.95
CA GLU A 79 -22.48 49.09 7.73
C GLU A 79 -21.25 48.60 6.94
N LEU A 80 -20.98 47.29 6.97
CA LEU A 80 -19.93 46.64 6.20
C LEU A 80 -20.55 45.50 5.38
N ALA A 81 -20.08 45.33 4.14
CA ALA A 81 -20.37 44.14 3.33
C ALA A 81 -19.38 43.01 3.65
N LEU A 82 -19.82 41.76 3.68
CA LEU A 82 -18.90 40.63 3.78
C LEU A 82 -18.14 40.46 2.46
N THR A 83 -16.81 40.33 2.55
CA THR A 83 -15.92 40.08 1.40
C THR A 83 -14.99 38.91 1.70
N PRO A 84 -14.42 38.23 0.70
CA PRO A 84 -13.47 37.13 0.94
C PRO A 84 -12.29 37.53 1.82
N THR A 85 -11.80 38.77 1.67
CA THR A 85 -10.77 39.36 2.53
C THR A 85 -11.23 39.45 3.98
N ARG A 86 -12.44 39.95 4.22
CA ARG A 86 -13.04 40.08 5.56
C ARG A 86 -13.28 38.72 6.21
N THR A 87 -13.77 37.73 5.46
CA THR A 87 -13.93 36.35 5.94
C THR A 87 -12.59 35.75 6.33
N SER A 88 -11.54 35.92 5.52
CA SER A 88 -10.20 35.40 5.84
C SER A 88 -9.60 36.05 7.10
N VAL A 89 -9.85 37.34 7.32
CA VAL A 89 -9.41 38.05 8.54
C VAL A 89 -10.17 37.56 9.78
N LEU A 90 -11.47 37.27 9.67
CA LEU A 90 -12.26 36.65 10.75
C LEU A 90 -11.80 35.21 11.06
N LEU A 91 -11.43 34.41 10.05
CA LEU A 91 -10.86 33.08 10.27
C LEU A 91 -9.47 33.14 10.93
N GLN A 92 -8.65 34.15 10.59
CA GLN A 92 -7.37 34.39 11.25
C GLN A 92 -7.54 34.79 12.73
N MET A 93 -8.62 35.52 13.05
CA MET A 93 -9.01 35.79 14.43
C MET A 93 -9.33 34.50 15.19
N VAL A 94 -10.14 33.60 14.60
CA VAL A 94 -10.47 32.29 15.19
C VAL A 94 -9.20 31.48 15.48
N ASP A 95 -8.23 31.45 14.57
CA ASP A 95 -6.95 30.75 14.79
C ASP A 95 -6.16 31.32 15.96
N THR A 96 -6.15 32.64 16.08
CA THR A 96 -5.43 33.34 17.15
C THR A 96 -6.08 33.08 18.50
N VAL A 97 -7.42 33.11 18.54
CA VAL A 97 -8.20 32.73 19.72
C VAL A 97 -7.92 31.28 20.10
N ARG A 98 -7.94 30.34 19.15
CA ARG A 98 -7.62 28.92 19.38
C ARG A 98 -6.20 28.75 19.94
N SER A 99 -5.21 29.47 19.40
CA SER A 99 -3.84 29.45 19.91
C SER A 99 -3.71 29.99 21.33
N LEU A 100 -4.49 31.01 21.69
CA LEU A 100 -4.54 31.55 23.05
C LEU A 100 -5.15 30.53 24.02
N LEU A 101 -6.27 29.90 23.65
CA LEU A 101 -6.90 28.85 24.48
C LEU A 101 -5.94 27.67 24.72
N THR A 102 -5.25 27.18 23.70
CA THR A 102 -4.23 26.12 23.87
C THR A 102 -3.05 26.56 24.75
N SER A 103 -2.68 27.84 24.71
CA SER A 103 -1.68 28.38 25.64
C SER A 103 -2.19 28.40 27.08
N ILE A 104 -3.46 28.77 27.28
CA ILE A 104 -4.11 28.79 28.60
C ILE A 104 -4.19 27.38 29.17
N GLU A 105 -4.62 26.40 28.36
CA GLU A 105 -4.69 24.99 28.73
C GLU A 105 -3.31 24.44 29.16
N SER A 106 -2.25 24.76 28.41
CA SER A 106 -0.91 24.22 28.67
C SER A 106 -0.11 24.94 29.75
N THR A 107 -0.36 26.22 29.99
CA THR A 107 0.47 27.06 30.88
C THR A 107 -0.30 27.75 32.00
N GLY A 108 -1.62 27.64 32.04
CA GLY A 108 -2.50 28.38 32.95
C GLY A 108 -2.63 29.87 32.60
N GLY A 109 -2.14 30.31 31.44
CA GLY A 109 -2.21 31.70 31.00
C GLY A 109 -1.95 31.91 29.50
N GLU A 110 -2.07 33.15 29.04
CA GLU A 110 -2.08 33.49 27.60
C GLU A 110 -0.72 33.40 26.88
N GLY A 111 0.33 33.00 27.61
CA GLY A 111 1.68 32.78 27.05
C GLY A 111 2.25 34.00 26.33
N THR A 112 2.94 33.76 25.21
CA THR A 112 3.58 34.77 24.35
C THR A 112 2.92 34.91 22.98
N VAL A 113 1.66 34.49 22.84
CA VAL A 113 0.94 34.60 21.56
C VAL A 113 0.81 36.09 21.20
N ASP A 114 1.30 36.46 20.01
CA ASP A 114 1.22 37.82 19.49
C ASP A 114 -0.13 38.06 18.82
N VAL A 115 -0.88 39.01 19.35
CA VAL A 115 -2.22 39.39 18.87
C VAL A 115 -2.20 40.64 17.99
N SER A 116 -1.08 41.38 17.98
CA SER A 116 -1.00 42.71 17.37
C SER A 116 -1.23 42.69 15.86
N ALA A 117 -0.69 41.69 15.16
CA ALA A 117 -0.85 41.53 13.73
C ALA A 117 -2.32 41.27 13.32
N VAL A 118 -3.04 40.48 14.10
CA VAL A 118 -4.44 40.13 13.82
C VAL A 118 -5.38 41.28 14.16
N VAL A 119 -5.14 41.96 15.28
CA VAL A 119 -5.87 43.19 15.64
C VAL A 119 -5.70 44.25 14.55
N ALA A 120 -4.48 44.44 14.03
CA ALA A 120 -4.22 45.36 12.93
C ALA A 120 -4.93 44.94 11.63
N ALA A 121 -4.94 43.65 11.31
CA ALA A 121 -5.63 43.12 10.12
C ALA A 121 -7.15 43.31 10.19
N ILE A 122 -7.77 43.04 11.34
CA ILE A 122 -9.21 43.26 11.56
C ILE A 122 -9.54 44.75 11.46
N THR A 123 -8.75 45.59 12.12
CA THR A 123 -8.96 47.05 12.09
C THR A 123 -8.85 47.60 10.67
N GLY A 124 -7.82 47.19 9.91
CA GLY A 124 -7.68 47.58 8.50
C GLY A 124 -8.86 47.14 7.64
N ALA A 125 -9.33 45.90 7.80
CA ALA A 125 -10.47 45.37 7.05
C ALA A 125 -11.81 46.09 7.34
N MET A 126 -11.92 46.73 8.52
CA MET A 126 -13.05 47.60 8.89
C MET A 126 -12.97 49.00 8.29
N GLU A 127 -11.76 49.50 7.98
CA GLU A 127 -11.50 50.84 7.44
C GLU A 127 -11.53 50.87 5.90
N ASP A 128 -11.17 49.75 5.25
CA ASP A 128 -11.17 49.58 3.79
C ASP A 128 -12.55 49.77 3.11
N GLY A 129 -13.62 49.99 3.88
CA GLY A 129 -14.97 50.29 3.39
C GLY A 129 -15.21 51.74 2.94
N ALA A 130 -14.30 52.69 3.18
CA ALA A 130 -14.53 54.10 2.84
C ALA A 130 -14.17 54.48 1.38
N ALA A 131 -13.58 53.58 0.59
CA ALA A 131 -13.05 53.91 -0.75
C ALA A 131 -13.71 53.16 -1.92
N ALA A 132 -14.73 52.32 -1.68
CA ALA A 132 -15.32 51.49 -2.72
C ALA A 132 -16.86 51.50 -2.69
N GLU A 133 -17.47 52.68 -2.79
CA GLU A 133 -18.85 52.84 -3.27
C GLU A 133 -18.88 53.68 -4.54
N ALA A 134 -19.04 53.02 -5.68
CA ALA A 134 -19.75 53.53 -6.85
C ALA A 134 -20.43 52.34 -7.56
N PRO A 135 -21.72 52.45 -7.96
CA PRO A 135 -22.55 51.30 -8.29
C PRO A 135 -22.35 50.78 -9.73
N ALA A 136 -22.86 49.56 -9.92
CA ALA A 136 -22.83 48.74 -11.13
C ALA A 136 -23.17 49.43 -12.46
N ALA A 137 -22.42 49.07 -13.50
CA ALA A 137 -22.85 49.09 -14.90
C ALA A 137 -22.05 48.06 -15.73
N GLU A 138 -22.76 47.19 -16.46
CA GLU A 138 -22.28 46.45 -17.65
C GLU A 138 -23.18 46.83 -18.85
N PRO A 139 -22.82 46.60 -20.12
CA PRO A 139 -21.49 46.41 -20.73
C PRO A 139 -21.29 47.19 -22.06
N ALA A 140 -20.05 47.54 -22.46
CA ALA A 140 -19.70 47.81 -23.88
C ALA A 140 -18.18 47.83 -24.17
N ALA A 141 -17.79 46.93 -25.07
CA ALA A 141 -16.75 46.96 -26.13
C ALA A 141 -15.38 47.70 -25.99
N LYS A 142 -14.34 46.91 -26.33
CA LYS A 142 -12.90 47.13 -26.63
C LYS A 142 -12.53 48.31 -27.59
N PRO A 143 -11.25 48.52 -27.98
CA PRO A 143 -10.05 48.88 -27.19
C PRO A 143 -9.28 50.07 -27.83
N ALA A 144 -8.48 50.82 -27.07
CA ALA A 144 -7.49 51.72 -27.67
C ALA A 144 -6.19 51.77 -26.86
N ALA A 145 -5.09 51.65 -27.59
CA ALA A 145 -3.74 51.42 -27.14
C ALA A 145 -2.99 52.70 -26.71
N THR A 146 -1.82 52.44 -26.08
CA THR A 146 -0.64 53.33 -25.94
C THR A 146 -0.79 54.44 -24.90
N ARG A 147 0.15 54.69 -23.97
CA ARG A 147 1.61 54.68 -24.16
C ARG A 147 2.36 54.73 -22.82
N VAL A 148 3.44 53.96 -22.76
CA VAL A 148 4.50 53.98 -21.75
C VAL A 148 5.14 55.36 -21.62
N ARG A 149 5.39 55.81 -20.39
CA ARG A 149 6.54 56.69 -20.09
C ARG A 149 7.15 56.38 -18.72
N LYS A 150 8.36 55.83 -18.80
CA LYS A 150 9.42 55.75 -17.78
C LYS A 150 9.60 57.07 -17.01
N THR A 151 9.79 56.95 -15.69
CA THR A 151 10.81 57.69 -14.96
C THR A 151 11.54 56.73 -14.02
N ALA A 152 12.85 56.67 -14.22
CA ALA A 152 13.81 55.93 -13.41
C ALA A 152 14.58 56.93 -12.52
N ALA A 153 14.91 56.50 -11.30
CA ALA A 153 16.07 56.84 -10.48
C ALA A 153 15.70 56.57 -9.00
N LYS A 154 16.51 56.00 -8.12
CA LYS A 154 17.90 55.51 -8.19
C LYS A 154 18.10 54.66 -6.93
N SER A 155 18.80 53.55 -7.06
CA SER A 155 19.32 52.78 -5.94
C SER A 155 20.53 53.46 -5.34
N THR A 156 20.66 53.37 -4.02
CA THR A 156 21.92 53.56 -3.29
C THR A 156 22.09 52.40 -2.33
N ALA A 157 23.11 51.59 -2.60
CA ALA A 157 23.65 50.62 -1.67
C ALA A 157 24.49 51.34 -0.60
N ALA A 158 24.43 50.86 0.65
CA ALA A 158 25.52 51.03 1.60
C ALA A 158 25.57 49.85 2.58
N LYS A 159 26.80 49.48 2.88
CA LYS A 159 27.29 48.23 3.46
C LYS A 159 27.43 48.36 4.98
N ALA A 160 27.51 47.21 5.64
CA ALA A 160 27.73 46.97 7.07
C ALA A 160 28.87 47.78 7.74
N PRO A 161 28.95 47.72 9.09
CA PRO A 161 30.04 46.89 9.64
C PRO A 161 29.65 46.03 10.85
N ALA A 162 30.45 44.98 11.05
CA ALA A 162 30.47 44.06 12.18
C ALA A 162 31.44 44.51 13.29
N ALA A 163 31.23 44.08 14.54
CA ALA A 163 32.28 43.60 15.45
C ALA A 163 31.74 43.04 16.80
N LYS A 164 32.04 41.75 17.03
CA LYS A 164 32.60 41.09 18.24
C LYS A 164 32.25 41.59 19.66
N ALA A 165 31.86 40.65 20.53
CA ALA A 165 32.75 40.09 21.58
C ALA A 165 32.06 38.99 22.43
N ALA A 166 32.79 37.92 22.73
CA ALA A 166 32.56 36.98 23.84
C ALA A 166 33.17 37.54 25.15
N PRO A 167 32.86 36.96 26.32
CA PRO A 167 33.92 36.19 26.99
C PRO A 167 33.44 34.91 27.72
N ALA A 168 34.43 34.20 28.29
CA ALA A 168 34.44 32.79 28.68
C ALA A 168 34.37 32.51 30.20
N ARG A 169 34.06 31.23 30.52
CA ARG A 169 34.52 30.34 31.63
C ARG A 169 34.58 30.82 33.10
N LYS A 170 33.93 30.03 33.98
CA LYS A 170 34.47 29.24 35.14
C LYS A 170 33.25 28.68 35.93
N ALA A 171 33.06 27.37 36.14
CA ALA A 171 33.74 26.40 37.02
C ALA A 171 32.77 25.94 38.14
N ALA A 172 32.65 24.62 38.33
CA ALA A 172 31.86 23.92 39.35
C ALA A 172 32.44 24.12 40.78
N PRO A 173 31.79 23.64 41.88
CA PRO A 173 31.85 22.20 42.20
C PRO A 173 30.65 21.56 42.97
N ALA A 174 30.56 20.24 42.80
CA ALA A 174 30.40 19.17 43.81
C ALA A 174 29.02 18.75 44.39
N LYS A 175 28.74 17.46 44.10
CA LYS A 175 28.45 16.32 45.00
C LYS A 175 27.12 16.24 45.78
N LYS A 176 26.36 15.19 45.46
CA LYS A 176 25.92 14.02 46.29
C LYS A 176 24.78 13.33 45.53
N ALA A 177 24.50 12.03 45.60
CA ALA A 177 25.19 10.79 45.94
C ALA A 177 24.12 9.71 45.64
N ALA A 178 24.53 8.57 45.09
CA ALA A 178 23.69 7.37 45.05
C ALA A 178 23.26 6.94 46.47
N PRO A 179 22.29 6.01 46.58
CA PRO A 179 22.76 4.71 47.04
C PRO A 179 22.13 3.51 46.32
N ALA A 180 22.90 2.43 46.30
CA ALA A 180 22.46 1.08 46.04
C ALA A 180 22.45 0.27 47.34
N ARG A 181 21.42 -0.57 47.46
CA ARG A 181 21.40 -1.97 47.96
C ARG A 181 21.33 -2.29 49.47
N ALA A 182 20.57 -3.37 49.71
CA ALA A 182 20.51 -4.33 50.85
C ALA A 182 19.55 -3.95 52.01
N ALA A 183 18.77 -4.83 52.64
CA ALA A 183 18.47 -6.27 52.52
C ALA A 183 17.26 -6.61 53.43
N ALA A 184 16.55 -7.70 53.10
CA ALA A 184 15.82 -8.66 53.94
C ALA A 184 15.01 -8.19 55.18
N THR A 185 13.71 -8.57 55.25
CA THR A 185 13.23 -9.65 56.15
C THR A 185 11.72 -9.95 56.05
N LYS A 186 11.43 -11.27 56.08
CA LYS A 186 10.33 -12.00 56.74
C LYS A 186 8.90 -12.04 56.17
N ALA A 187 8.52 -13.30 55.89
CA ALA A 187 7.16 -13.86 55.82
C ALA A 187 6.36 -13.69 57.13
N PRO A 188 5.03 -13.90 57.07
CA PRO A 188 4.41 -15.12 57.63
C PRO A 188 3.38 -15.75 56.64
N ALA A 189 3.34 -17.06 56.43
CA ALA A 189 2.83 -18.16 57.27
C ALA A 189 1.28 -18.23 57.33
N ALA A 190 0.76 -19.39 56.93
CA ALA A 190 -0.64 -19.75 56.67
C ALA A 190 -1.47 -20.19 57.92
N ALA A 191 -2.78 -20.32 57.66
CA ALA A 191 -3.79 -21.27 58.23
C ALA A 191 -4.74 -20.71 59.34
N PRO A 192 -5.85 -21.40 59.68
CA PRO A 192 -6.95 -21.95 58.83
C PRO A 192 -8.37 -21.83 59.48
N ILE A 193 -9.48 -21.96 58.73
CA ILE A 193 -10.83 -22.37 59.22
C ILE A 193 -11.65 -22.81 57.96
N ALA A 194 -12.02 -24.06 57.65
CA ALA A 194 -12.76 -25.15 58.31
C ALA A 194 -14.31 -25.01 58.29
N ASP A 195 -14.91 -25.86 57.43
CA ASP A 195 -16.19 -26.62 57.45
C ASP A 195 -17.54 -25.97 57.79
N VAL A 196 -18.51 -26.15 56.88
CA VAL A 196 -19.90 -26.58 57.21
C VAL A 196 -20.47 -27.44 56.06
N GLU A 197 -20.96 -28.63 56.42
CA GLU A 197 -21.76 -29.59 55.62
C GLU A 197 -23.27 -29.24 55.60
N ASP A 198 -23.87 -29.47 54.43
CA ASP A 198 -25.14 -30.16 54.11
C ASP A 198 -26.54 -29.75 54.65
N VAL A 199 -27.52 -30.07 53.79
CA VAL A 199 -28.94 -30.44 53.97
C VAL A 199 -29.96 -29.61 53.14
N ALA A 200 -30.56 -30.28 52.15
CA ALA A 200 -31.73 -29.90 51.35
C ALA A 200 -33.06 -29.97 52.15
N PRO A 201 -34.22 -29.47 51.64
CA PRO A 201 -35.09 -30.38 50.87
C PRO A 201 -36.03 -29.74 49.79
N GLU A 202 -36.45 -30.63 48.88
CA GLU A 202 -37.77 -30.85 48.22
C GLU A 202 -38.44 -29.87 47.22
N VAL A 203 -39.06 -30.54 46.22
CA VAL A 203 -39.73 -30.09 44.99
C VAL A 203 -41.26 -30.00 45.20
N PRO A 204 -42.07 -29.42 44.27
CA PRO A 204 -42.79 -30.35 43.39
C PRO A 204 -42.94 -29.91 41.92
N VAL A 205 -43.08 -30.95 41.11
CA VAL A 205 -43.21 -31.02 39.65
C VAL A 205 -44.70 -30.94 39.24
N THR A 206 -45.00 -30.40 38.05
CA THR A 206 -46.03 -30.84 37.05
C THR A 206 -46.27 -29.68 36.06
N GLY A 207 -46.38 -29.81 34.74
CA GLY A 207 -46.31 -30.91 33.77
C GLY A 207 -46.33 -30.30 32.34
N SER A 208 -45.73 -31.01 31.39
CA SER A 208 -45.62 -30.77 29.92
C SER A 208 -46.99 -30.69 29.18
N PRO A 209 -47.10 -30.56 27.81
CA PRO A 209 -46.14 -30.19 26.74
C PRO A 209 -46.71 -29.26 25.60
N LEU A 210 -45.86 -28.99 24.61
CA LEU A 210 -46.06 -28.37 23.27
C LEU A 210 -47.36 -28.72 22.50
N ALA A 211 -47.90 -27.76 21.71
CA ALA A 211 -47.86 -27.68 20.22
C ALA A 211 -48.86 -26.58 19.69
N PRO A 212 -49.01 -26.32 18.37
CA PRO A 212 -48.34 -25.25 17.60
C PRO A 212 -49.30 -24.18 17.03
N ALA A 213 -48.70 -23.16 16.39
CA ALA A 213 -49.33 -22.00 15.76
C ALA A 213 -50.22 -22.31 14.52
N VAL A 214 -51.27 -21.50 14.33
CA VAL A 214 -51.90 -21.16 13.02
C VAL A 214 -52.39 -19.70 13.04
N GLU A 215 -52.26 -19.06 11.88
CA GLU A 215 -52.35 -17.63 11.50
C GLU A 215 -53.73 -16.94 11.56
N THR A 216 -53.67 -15.60 11.38
CA THR A 216 -54.58 -14.62 10.72
C THR A 216 -55.27 -13.57 11.62
N PRO A 217 -55.68 -12.38 11.10
CA PRO A 217 -54.84 -11.28 10.60
C PRO A 217 -55.27 -9.89 11.20
N LEU A 218 -54.51 -8.83 10.84
CA LEU A 218 -54.70 -7.41 11.23
C LEU A 218 -56.12 -6.85 11.04
N PRO A 219 -56.48 -5.80 11.82
CA PRO A 219 -57.10 -4.64 11.19
C PRO A 219 -56.56 -3.27 11.65
N GLU A 220 -57.00 -2.29 10.88
CA GLU A 220 -56.44 -1.00 10.52
C GLU A 220 -56.79 0.16 11.48
N ALA A 221 -56.07 1.25 11.30
CA ALA A 221 -56.04 2.45 12.14
C ALA A 221 -57.39 3.21 12.26
N THR A 222 -57.58 3.91 13.37
CA THR A 222 -58.54 5.02 13.48
C THR A 222 -57.96 6.17 14.32
N VAL A 223 -57.97 7.36 13.72
CA VAL A 223 -57.57 8.64 14.32
C VAL A 223 -58.79 9.28 15.00
N PRO A 224 -58.65 9.92 16.18
CA PRO A 224 -59.60 10.94 16.61
C PRO A 224 -58.97 12.34 16.73
N GLN A 225 -59.68 13.32 16.14
CA GLN A 225 -59.49 14.77 16.29
C GLN A 225 -60.29 15.33 17.50
N PRO A 226 -60.01 16.59 17.94
CA PRO A 226 -60.24 17.06 19.31
C PRO A 226 -61.55 17.85 19.53
N ARG A 227 -61.98 17.98 20.80
CA ARG A 227 -62.99 18.97 21.26
C ARG A 227 -62.55 19.63 22.58
N PRO A 228 -63.01 20.89 22.86
CA PRO A 228 -62.33 21.81 23.77
C PRO A 228 -63.02 22.03 25.13
N ALA A 229 -62.16 22.31 26.11
CA ALA A 229 -62.23 23.15 27.33
C ALA A 229 -63.56 23.42 28.07
N ALA A 230 -63.56 23.10 29.38
CA ALA A 230 -64.02 24.00 30.46
C ALA A 230 -63.44 23.55 31.82
N ASP A 231 -63.05 24.53 32.63
CA ASP A 231 -62.26 24.52 33.87
C ASP A 231 -62.93 23.82 35.08
N ASP A 232 -62.15 23.20 35.98
CA ASP A 232 -61.77 23.83 37.26
C ASP A 232 -60.87 22.91 38.14
N GLU A 233 -59.82 23.56 38.64
CA GLU A 233 -58.91 23.30 39.77
C GLU A 233 -58.83 21.90 40.42
N GLU A 234 -57.68 21.23 40.26
CA GLU A 234 -56.94 20.54 41.34
C GLU A 234 -55.49 20.25 40.89
N HIS A 235 -54.55 20.43 41.82
CA HIS A 235 -53.08 20.41 41.66
C HIS A 235 -52.51 19.35 40.70
N PRO A 236 -51.75 19.71 39.64
CA PRO A 236 -50.83 18.78 39.02
C PRO A 236 -49.50 18.81 39.79
N GLN A 237 -49.17 17.67 40.40
CA GLN A 237 -47.78 17.32 40.69
C GLN A 237 -46.95 17.62 39.44
N GLN A 238 -45.94 18.46 39.65
CA GLN A 238 -44.92 18.75 38.68
C GLN A 238 -44.12 17.46 38.44
N GLU A 239 -44.61 16.60 37.55
CA GLU A 239 -43.72 15.68 36.84
C GLU A 239 -42.74 16.59 36.10
N ALA A 240 -41.57 16.75 36.72
CA ALA A 240 -40.40 17.33 36.11
C ALA A 240 -40.23 16.66 34.76
N ARG A 241 -40.56 17.40 33.70
CA ARG A 241 -40.03 17.13 32.36
C ARG A 241 -38.52 17.17 32.53
N ARG A 242 -37.91 16.01 32.79
CA ARG A 242 -36.46 15.81 32.65
C ARG A 242 -36.14 16.34 31.27
N GLY A 243 -35.47 17.48 31.22
CA GLY A 243 -35.01 18.04 29.97
C GLY A 243 -34.09 17.01 29.31
N VAL A 244 -34.02 17.00 27.99
CA VAL A 244 -33.09 16.14 27.25
C VAL A 244 -31.63 16.35 27.72
N ALA A 245 -31.32 17.48 28.39
CA ALA A 245 -30.07 17.76 29.08
C ALA A 245 -29.77 16.85 30.30
N ASP A 246 -30.77 16.21 30.92
CA ASP A 246 -30.58 15.25 32.03
C ASP A 246 -30.26 13.82 31.54
N SER A 247 -30.16 13.60 30.22
CA SER A 247 -29.96 12.25 29.63
C SER A 247 -28.54 11.95 29.13
N THR A 248 -27.62 12.91 29.22
CA THR A 248 -26.23 12.74 28.74
C THR A 248 -25.25 12.84 29.90
N ILE A 249 -24.37 11.85 30.03
CA ILE A 249 -23.31 11.81 31.04
C ILE A 249 -21.99 12.06 30.31
N ARG A 250 -21.22 13.06 30.77
CA ARG A 250 -19.82 13.23 30.34
C ARG A 250 -18.99 12.17 31.04
N VAL A 251 -18.31 11.34 30.25
CA VAL A 251 -17.49 10.24 30.75
C VAL A 251 -16.05 10.49 30.29
N ASP A 252 -15.11 10.26 31.19
CA ASP A 252 -13.69 10.30 30.87
C ASP A 252 -13.35 9.27 29.78
N VAL A 253 -12.52 9.67 28.81
CA VAL A 253 -12.12 8.82 27.69
C VAL A 253 -11.34 7.59 28.17
N ASP A 254 -10.46 7.74 29.15
CA ASP A 254 -9.59 6.68 29.64
C ASP A 254 -10.43 5.55 30.26
N LEU A 255 -11.58 5.89 30.88
CA LEU A 255 -12.52 4.91 31.41
C LEU A 255 -13.16 4.06 30.29
N LEU A 256 -13.55 4.68 29.17
CA LEU A 256 -14.10 3.96 28.03
C LEU A 256 -13.04 3.06 27.39
N ASP A 257 -11.78 3.50 27.34
CA ASP A 257 -10.66 2.71 26.84
C ASP A 257 -10.34 1.51 27.75
N GLU A 258 -10.38 1.69 29.07
CA GLU A 258 -10.25 0.59 30.05
C GLU A 258 -11.39 -0.42 29.91
N LEU A 259 -12.63 0.04 29.77
CA LEU A 259 -13.79 -0.83 29.50
C LEU A 259 -13.62 -1.63 28.22
N MET A 260 -13.07 -1.03 27.16
CA MET A 260 -12.79 -1.74 25.91
C MET A 260 -11.72 -2.82 26.07
N LEU A 261 -10.67 -2.55 26.86
CA LEU A 261 -9.65 -3.55 27.16
C LEU A 261 -10.27 -4.74 27.93
N LEU A 262 -11.09 -4.46 28.94
CA LEU A 262 -11.80 -5.48 29.72
C LEU A 262 -12.79 -6.29 28.87
N VAL A 263 -13.53 -5.64 27.96
CA VAL A 263 -14.40 -6.34 27.00
C VAL A 263 -13.57 -7.22 26.07
N GLY A 264 -12.40 -6.76 25.62
CA GLY A 264 -11.47 -7.59 24.85
C GLY A 264 -11.01 -8.83 25.61
N GLU A 265 -10.62 -8.69 26.88
CA GLU A 265 -10.27 -9.83 27.75
C GLU A 265 -11.46 -10.75 28.02
N LEU A 266 -12.67 -10.20 28.16
CA LEU A 266 -13.90 -10.97 28.31
C LEU A 266 -14.18 -11.80 27.06
N VAL A 267 -14.01 -11.24 25.86
CA VAL A 267 -14.18 -11.97 24.59
C VAL A 267 -13.15 -13.09 24.48
N LEU A 268 -11.89 -12.84 24.84
CA LEU A 268 -10.85 -13.88 24.86
C LEU A 268 -11.17 -15.00 25.87
N THR A 269 -11.58 -14.64 27.08
CA THR A 269 -11.95 -15.58 28.14
C THR A 269 -13.21 -16.38 27.78
N ARG A 270 -14.20 -15.73 27.16
CA ARG A 270 -15.37 -16.40 26.58
C ARG A 270 -14.93 -17.44 25.55
N ASN A 271 -14.06 -17.08 24.62
CA ASN A 271 -13.60 -17.97 23.56
C ASN A 271 -12.86 -19.19 24.14
N GLN A 272 -12.03 -18.99 25.18
CA GLN A 272 -11.42 -20.07 25.94
C GLN A 272 -12.46 -21.03 26.53
N ILE A 273 -13.47 -20.49 27.22
CA ILE A 273 -14.52 -21.31 27.84
C ILE A 273 -15.26 -22.11 26.76
N VAL A 274 -15.68 -21.46 25.67
CA VAL A 274 -16.36 -22.14 24.56
C VAL A 274 -15.51 -23.29 24.00
N GLN A 275 -14.18 -23.09 23.86
CA GLN A 275 -13.27 -24.14 23.41
C GLN A 275 -13.13 -25.31 24.40
N TYR A 276 -12.97 -25.04 25.70
CA TYR A 276 -12.88 -26.10 26.72
C TYR A 276 -14.17 -26.90 26.83
N VAL A 277 -15.31 -26.21 26.80
CA VAL A 277 -16.62 -26.84 26.90
C VAL A 277 -16.94 -27.67 25.66
N GLY A 278 -16.51 -27.24 24.47
CA GLY A 278 -16.66 -28.02 23.23
C GLY A 278 -15.94 -29.37 23.24
N ARG A 279 -14.97 -29.57 24.15
CA ARG A 279 -14.29 -30.87 24.36
C ARG A 279 -14.99 -31.77 25.38
N THR A 280 -16.05 -31.27 26.03
CA THR A 280 -16.76 -31.94 27.11
C THR A 280 -18.17 -32.32 26.66
N ASN A 281 -18.66 -33.50 27.02
CA ASN A 281 -20.03 -33.95 26.69
C ASN A 281 -21.10 -33.42 27.66
N ASP A 282 -20.81 -32.36 28.41
CA ASP A 282 -21.74 -31.78 29.39
C ASP A 282 -22.70 -30.79 28.72
N THR A 283 -23.96 -31.19 28.60
CA THR A 283 -25.01 -30.42 27.94
C THR A 283 -25.40 -29.15 28.70
N ASP A 284 -25.31 -29.15 30.03
CA ASP A 284 -25.69 -27.99 30.84
C ASP A 284 -24.58 -26.94 30.79
N LEU A 285 -23.31 -27.40 30.81
CA LEU A 285 -22.15 -26.53 30.61
C LEU A 285 -22.14 -25.92 29.19
N LEU A 286 -22.50 -26.69 28.16
CA LEU A 286 -22.69 -26.17 26.79
C LEU A 286 -23.74 -25.07 26.73
N ARG A 287 -24.90 -25.26 27.38
CA ARG A 287 -25.98 -24.25 27.42
C ARG A 287 -25.54 -22.99 28.17
N ALA A 288 -24.84 -23.14 29.30
CA ALA A 288 -24.30 -22.02 30.06
C ALA A 288 -23.25 -21.22 29.25
N SER A 289 -22.38 -21.92 28.53
CA SER A 289 -21.37 -21.31 27.65
C SER A 289 -22.01 -20.53 26.49
N GLN A 290 -23.07 -21.06 25.87
CA GLN A 290 -23.83 -20.35 24.84
C GLN A 290 -24.51 -19.08 25.38
N ARG A 291 -25.03 -19.12 26.61
CA ARG A 291 -25.62 -17.93 27.25
C ARG A 291 -24.56 -16.87 27.58
N LEU A 292 -23.39 -17.28 28.08
CA LEU A 292 -22.26 -16.37 28.31
C LEU A 292 -21.83 -15.71 27.00
N ASN A 293 -21.77 -16.47 25.90
CA ASN A 293 -21.49 -15.95 24.57
C ASN A 293 -22.48 -14.82 24.18
N LEU A 294 -23.79 -15.06 24.30
CA LEU A 294 -24.80 -14.06 23.95
C LEU A 294 -24.64 -12.78 24.78
N ILE A 295 -24.54 -12.91 26.10
CA ILE A 295 -24.42 -11.75 27.02
C ILE A 295 -23.13 -10.97 26.76
N ALA A 296 -22.01 -11.66 26.54
CA ALA A 296 -20.74 -11.00 26.23
C ALA A 296 -20.79 -10.25 24.89
N SER A 297 -21.48 -10.80 23.89
CA SER A 297 -21.68 -10.15 22.58
C SER A 297 -22.57 -8.91 22.71
N GLU A 298 -23.66 -8.99 23.47
CA GLU A 298 -24.54 -7.84 23.75
C GLU A 298 -23.81 -6.74 24.54
N LEU A 299 -23.00 -7.12 25.54
CA LEU A 299 -22.19 -6.18 26.31
C LEU A 299 -21.16 -5.49 25.41
N GLN A 300 -20.49 -6.26 24.54
CA GLN A 300 -19.54 -5.71 23.58
C GLN A 300 -20.21 -4.70 22.64
N GLU A 301 -21.36 -5.05 22.05
CA GLU A 301 -22.10 -4.12 21.18
C GLU A 301 -22.53 -2.85 21.94
N GLY A 302 -23.00 -3.00 23.17
CA GLY A 302 -23.38 -1.88 24.04
C GLY A 302 -22.20 -0.93 24.32
N VAL A 303 -21.04 -1.47 24.71
CA VAL A 303 -19.84 -0.67 24.96
C VAL A 303 -19.33 0.00 23.67
N MET A 304 -19.35 -0.71 22.54
CA MET A 304 -18.98 -0.12 21.24
C MET A 304 -19.89 1.07 20.90
N LYS A 305 -21.21 0.93 21.05
CA LYS A 305 -22.16 2.04 20.81
C LYS A 305 -21.88 3.25 21.71
N THR A 306 -21.50 3.04 22.97
CA THR A 306 -21.13 4.16 23.86
C THR A 306 -19.85 4.88 23.45
N ARG A 307 -18.99 4.24 22.65
CA ARG A 307 -17.72 4.80 22.15
C ARG A 307 -17.84 5.38 20.73
N MET A 308 -18.93 5.09 20.03
CA MET A 308 -19.18 5.61 18.70
C MET A 308 -19.28 7.14 18.73
N GLN A 309 -18.62 7.77 17.77
CA GLN A 309 -18.68 9.21 17.55
C GLN A 309 -19.12 9.49 16.10
N PRO A 310 -19.97 10.50 15.87
CA PRO A 310 -20.30 10.94 14.51
C PRO A 310 -19.06 11.37 13.73
N ILE A 311 -19.00 11.01 12.45
CA ILE A 311 -17.92 11.43 11.54
C ILE A 311 -17.87 12.96 11.35
N ASP A 312 -18.94 13.67 11.72
CA ASP A 312 -19.04 15.13 11.67
C ASP A 312 -17.85 15.87 12.34
N HIS A 313 -17.27 15.28 13.38
CA HIS A 313 -16.08 15.82 14.07
C HIS A 313 -14.87 16.02 13.13
N ILE A 314 -14.76 15.20 12.07
CA ILE A 314 -13.77 15.39 11.01
C ILE A 314 -14.34 16.32 9.93
N TRP A 315 -15.60 16.13 9.54
CA TRP A 315 -16.23 16.87 8.43
C TRP A 315 -16.32 18.37 8.68
N SER A 316 -16.56 18.81 9.92
CA SER A 316 -16.67 20.22 10.28
C SER A 316 -15.42 21.05 9.91
N LYS A 317 -14.24 20.42 9.85
CA LYS A 317 -12.96 21.09 9.54
C LYS A 317 -12.63 21.14 8.06
N LEU A 318 -13.24 20.25 7.26
CA LEU A 318 -12.94 20.12 5.82
C LEU A 318 -13.39 21.32 4.96
N PRO A 319 -14.57 21.97 5.18
CA PRO A 319 -14.97 23.15 4.42
C PRO A 319 -13.91 24.24 4.39
N ARG A 320 -13.29 24.50 5.55
CA ARG A 320 -12.22 25.49 5.68
C ARG A 320 -10.97 25.08 4.90
N VAL A 321 -10.55 23.82 5.04
CA VAL A 321 -9.40 23.29 4.29
C VAL A 321 -9.63 23.42 2.78
N VAL A 322 -10.79 23.02 2.27
CA VAL A 322 -11.14 23.10 0.85
C VAL A 322 -11.16 24.56 0.37
N ARG A 323 -11.72 25.48 1.16
CA ARG A 323 -11.73 26.92 0.87
C ARG A 323 -10.32 27.49 0.74
N ASP A 324 -9.47 27.26 1.74
CA ASP A 324 -8.11 27.84 1.78
C ASP A 324 -7.26 27.30 0.62
N LEU A 325 -7.34 25.99 0.33
CA LEU A 325 -6.70 25.39 -0.84
C LEU A 325 -7.28 25.93 -2.16
N GLY A 326 -8.58 26.12 -2.25
CA GLY A 326 -9.25 26.71 -3.41
C GLY A 326 -8.74 28.12 -3.69
N LEU A 327 -8.64 28.97 -2.67
CA LEU A 327 -8.09 30.32 -2.79
C LEU A 327 -6.61 30.31 -3.20
N GLN A 328 -5.80 29.46 -2.57
CA GLN A 328 -4.37 29.34 -2.87
C GLN A 328 -4.12 28.91 -4.32
N LEU A 329 -4.93 27.98 -4.83
CA LEU A 329 -4.81 27.42 -6.19
C LEU A 329 -5.67 28.15 -7.22
N LYS A 330 -6.43 29.18 -6.82
CA LYS A 330 -7.38 29.93 -7.65
C LYS A 330 -8.43 29.05 -8.33
N LYS A 331 -8.98 28.10 -7.58
CA LYS A 331 -10.05 27.17 -8.02
C LYS A 331 -11.33 27.47 -7.24
N THR A 332 -12.47 27.45 -7.92
CA THR A 332 -13.79 27.58 -7.29
C THR A 332 -14.39 26.18 -7.11
N ILE A 333 -14.72 25.82 -5.87
CA ILE A 333 -15.09 24.45 -5.49
C ILE A 333 -16.31 24.49 -4.58
N ARG A 334 -17.32 23.68 -4.90
CA ARG A 334 -18.47 23.40 -4.03
C ARG A 334 -18.23 22.08 -3.31
N LEU A 335 -18.35 22.11 -1.99
CA LEU A 335 -18.24 20.94 -1.14
C LEU A 335 -19.65 20.44 -0.78
N GLU A 336 -19.94 19.19 -1.13
CA GLU A 336 -21.19 18.50 -0.78
C GLU A 336 -20.86 17.39 0.22
N MET A 337 -21.60 17.33 1.33
CA MET A 337 -21.36 16.37 2.41
C MET A 337 -22.66 15.66 2.78
N GLU A 338 -22.64 14.33 2.72
CA GLU A 338 -23.78 13.46 3.07
C GLU A 338 -23.35 12.46 4.17
N GLY A 339 -24.28 12.13 5.08
CA GLY A 339 -24.05 11.15 6.15
C GLY A 339 -23.17 11.64 7.30
N ARG A 340 -23.30 12.92 7.70
CA ARG A 340 -22.54 13.53 8.81
C ARG A 340 -22.75 12.82 10.15
N ASP A 341 -23.94 12.27 10.33
CA ASP A 341 -24.40 11.48 11.47
C ASP A 341 -23.88 10.04 11.49
N THR A 342 -23.14 9.62 10.46
CA THR A 342 -22.56 8.27 10.42
C THR A 342 -21.59 8.07 11.58
N GLU A 343 -21.89 7.10 12.43
CA GLU A 343 -21.11 6.77 13.62
C GLU A 343 -19.89 5.89 13.30
N LEU A 344 -18.75 6.19 13.94
CA LEU A 344 -17.51 5.44 13.86
C LEU A 344 -16.81 5.43 15.24
N ASP A 345 -16.06 4.38 15.55
CA ASP A 345 -15.24 4.32 16.77
C ASP A 345 -14.25 5.48 16.85
N LYS A 346 -14.06 6.08 18.04
CA LYS A 346 -13.12 7.20 18.26
C LYS A 346 -11.71 6.92 17.72
N THR A 347 -11.14 5.74 17.99
CA THR A 347 -9.77 5.42 17.54
C THR A 347 -9.68 5.27 16.03
N LEU A 348 -10.73 4.73 15.41
CA LEU A 348 -10.84 4.68 13.95
C LEU A 348 -11.03 6.08 13.36
N LEU A 349 -11.81 6.94 14.01
CA LEU A 349 -12.02 8.33 13.61
C LEU A 349 -10.69 9.11 13.61
N GLU A 350 -9.92 9.01 14.69
CA GLU A 350 -8.59 9.62 14.78
C GLU A 350 -7.62 9.09 13.72
N ALA A 351 -7.61 7.77 13.47
CA ALA A 351 -6.74 7.15 12.47
C ALA A 351 -7.08 7.53 11.03
N VAL A 352 -8.36 7.81 10.75
CA VAL A 352 -8.88 8.11 9.40
C VAL A 352 -8.79 9.61 9.05
N LYS A 353 -8.65 10.48 10.06
CA LYS A 353 -8.55 11.95 9.90
C LYS A 353 -7.47 12.38 8.89
N ASP A 354 -6.25 11.90 9.06
CA ASP A 354 -5.12 12.25 8.19
C ASP A 354 -5.28 11.71 6.76
N PRO A 355 -5.62 10.41 6.56
CA PRO A 355 -6.01 9.86 5.26
C PRO A 355 -7.06 10.69 4.53
N LEU A 356 -8.19 11.01 5.14
CA LEU A 356 -9.28 11.74 4.49
C LEU A 356 -8.88 13.16 4.12
N THR A 357 -8.18 13.86 5.01
CA THR A 357 -7.64 15.20 4.73
C THR A 357 -6.72 15.16 3.51
N HIS A 358 -5.91 14.11 3.39
CA HIS A 358 -5.03 13.92 2.25
C HIS A 358 -5.81 13.69 0.95
N LEU A 359 -6.82 12.81 0.96
CA LEU A 359 -7.63 12.54 -0.23
C LEU A 359 -8.37 13.78 -0.71
N VAL A 360 -8.94 14.56 0.22
CA VAL A 360 -9.57 15.84 -0.07
C VAL A 360 -8.57 16.81 -0.70
N ARG A 361 -7.36 16.93 -0.13
CA ARG A 361 -6.30 17.78 -0.69
C ARG A 361 -5.93 17.35 -2.11
N ASN A 362 -5.76 16.06 -2.38
CA ASN A 362 -5.42 15.57 -3.72
C ASN A 362 -6.53 15.85 -4.72
N SER A 363 -7.78 15.70 -4.29
CA SER A 363 -8.95 16.04 -5.10
C SER A 363 -8.94 17.53 -5.47
N VAL A 364 -8.59 18.42 -4.53
CA VAL A 364 -8.51 19.87 -4.78
C VAL A 364 -7.26 20.28 -5.59
N ASP A 365 -6.09 19.70 -5.32
CA ASP A 365 -4.83 20.09 -5.96
C ASP A 365 -4.68 19.51 -7.37
N HIS A 366 -4.94 18.21 -7.53
CA HIS A 366 -4.69 17.47 -8.77
C HIS A 366 -5.98 17.04 -9.49
N GLY A 367 -7.05 16.74 -8.76
CA GLY A 367 -8.33 16.33 -9.34
C GLY A 367 -9.03 17.48 -10.06
N ILE A 368 -9.50 18.46 -9.30
CA ILE A 368 -10.30 19.58 -9.80
C ILE A 368 -9.44 20.56 -10.58
N GLU A 369 -9.89 20.90 -11.78
CA GLU A 369 -9.20 21.79 -12.71
C GLU A 369 -9.52 23.27 -12.41
N ALA A 370 -8.68 24.20 -12.86
CA ALA A 370 -8.98 25.64 -12.76
C ALA A 370 -10.20 26.02 -13.61
N SER A 371 -10.94 27.05 -13.18
CA SER A 371 -12.25 27.40 -13.77
C SER A 371 -12.20 27.78 -15.25
N ASP A 372 -11.07 28.30 -15.73
CA ASP A 372 -10.80 28.58 -17.15
C ASP A 372 -10.64 27.28 -17.97
N VAL A 373 -9.87 26.32 -17.47
CA VAL A 373 -9.68 24.99 -18.07
C VAL A 373 -11.01 24.22 -18.10
N ARG A 374 -11.80 24.29 -17.01
CA ARG A 374 -13.12 23.65 -16.94
C ARG A 374 -14.07 24.18 -18.01
N LYS A 375 -14.17 25.51 -18.16
CA LYS A 375 -14.97 26.14 -19.21
C LYS A 375 -14.49 25.74 -20.61
N ALA A 376 -13.18 25.66 -20.84
CA ALA A 376 -12.63 25.22 -22.12
C ALA A 376 -12.98 23.76 -22.45
N LYS A 377 -13.16 22.91 -21.43
CA LYS A 377 -13.59 21.51 -21.56
C LYS A 377 -15.11 21.31 -21.52
N GLY A 378 -15.90 22.39 -21.49
CA GLY A 378 -17.37 22.33 -21.44
C GLY A 378 -17.95 21.94 -20.08
N LYS A 379 -17.14 21.95 -19.02
CA LYS A 379 -17.59 21.67 -17.64
C LYS A 379 -18.06 22.94 -16.93
N PRO A 380 -18.90 22.82 -15.87
CA PRO A 380 -19.21 23.92 -14.98
C PRO A 380 -17.94 24.58 -14.42
N ALA A 381 -17.96 25.90 -14.27
CA ALA A 381 -16.81 26.67 -13.80
C ALA A 381 -16.43 26.37 -12.34
N GLU A 382 -17.44 26.00 -11.54
CA GLU A 382 -17.33 25.50 -10.18
C GLU A 382 -17.12 23.98 -10.24
N GLY A 383 -16.08 23.47 -9.59
CA GLY A 383 -15.87 22.03 -9.42
C GLY A 383 -16.66 21.51 -8.23
N VAL A 384 -17.07 20.25 -8.26
CA VAL A 384 -17.80 19.60 -7.16
C VAL A 384 -16.92 18.57 -6.49
N LEU A 385 -16.80 18.68 -5.17
CA LEU A 385 -16.20 17.67 -4.30
C LEU A 385 -17.30 17.13 -3.39
N THR A 386 -17.58 15.83 -3.49
CA THR A 386 -18.60 15.15 -2.71
C THR A 386 -17.95 14.22 -1.69
N LEU A 387 -18.40 14.32 -0.45
CA LEU A 387 -18.00 13.50 0.67
C LEU A 387 -19.21 12.74 1.20
N ARG A 388 -19.18 11.40 1.18
CA ARG A 388 -20.28 10.56 1.66
C ARG A 388 -19.80 9.58 2.71
N ALA A 389 -20.58 9.39 3.75
CA ALA A 389 -20.39 8.30 4.70
C ALA A 389 -21.71 7.51 4.86
N ARG A 390 -21.61 6.19 4.95
CA ARG A 390 -22.78 5.32 5.20
C ARG A 390 -22.35 4.04 5.92
N HIS A 391 -23.28 3.43 6.65
CA HIS A 391 -23.14 2.07 7.16
C HIS A 391 -23.59 1.07 6.09
N GLU A 392 -22.73 0.12 5.74
CA GLU A 392 -23.00 -0.91 4.74
C GLU A 392 -22.40 -2.24 5.23
N SER A 393 -23.23 -3.27 5.42
CA SER A 393 -22.79 -4.64 5.76
C SER A 393 -21.85 -4.75 6.98
N GLY A 394 -22.10 -3.99 8.05
CA GLY A 394 -21.24 -4.02 9.26
C GLY A 394 -19.92 -3.25 9.10
N GLN A 395 -19.78 -2.48 8.03
CA GLN A 395 -18.65 -1.59 7.77
C GLN A 395 -19.16 -0.16 7.58
N VAL A 396 -18.28 0.81 7.81
CA VAL A 396 -18.47 2.20 7.42
C VAL A 396 -17.80 2.41 6.08
N VAL A 397 -18.57 2.82 5.08
CA VAL A 397 -18.07 3.17 3.75
C VAL A 397 -17.98 4.68 3.65
N VAL A 398 -16.77 5.19 3.46
CA VAL A 398 -16.49 6.62 3.26
C VAL A 398 -16.04 6.84 1.82
N GLU A 399 -16.72 7.73 1.10
CA GLU A 399 -16.43 8.05 -0.29
C GLU A 399 -15.98 9.50 -0.43
N VAL A 400 -14.88 9.72 -1.17
CA VAL A 400 -14.39 11.03 -1.60
C VAL A 400 -14.45 11.05 -3.12
N ALA A 401 -15.34 11.85 -3.68
CA ALA A 401 -15.59 11.92 -5.11
C ALA A 401 -15.40 13.34 -5.66
N ASP A 402 -14.67 13.48 -6.76
CA ASP A 402 -14.51 14.76 -7.47
C ASP A 402 -14.94 14.64 -8.93
N ASP A 403 -15.38 15.75 -9.52
CA ASP A 403 -15.77 15.86 -10.94
C ASP A 403 -14.61 16.39 -11.85
N GLY A 404 -13.38 16.16 -11.40
CA GLY A 404 -12.16 16.72 -11.94
C GLY A 404 -11.67 16.08 -13.24
N ALA A 405 -10.38 16.24 -13.51
CA ALA A 405 -9.76 15.73 -14.73
C ALA A 405 -9.74 14.19 -14.81
N GLY A 406 -9.97 13.51 -13.69
CA GLY A 406 -9.79 12.06 -13.58
C GLY A 406 -8.33 11.64 -13.74
N ILE A 407 -8.09 10.35 -13.56
CA ILE A 407 -6.77 9.73 -13.58
C ILE A 407 -6.62 8.94 -14.89
N ASP A 408 -5.56 9.25 -15.62
CA ASP A 408 -5.20 8.54 -16.85
C ASP A 408 -4.40 7.27 -16.51
N SER A 409 -5.10 6.12 -16.51
CA SER A 409 -4.52 4.81 -16.20
C SER A 409 -3.39 4.41 -17.15
N ALA A 410 -3.45 4.81 -18.42
CA ALA A 410 -2.41 4.54 -19.40
C ALA A 410 -1.12 5.31 -19.06
N LYS A 411 -1.23 6.57 -18.63
CA LYS A 411 -0.07 7.35 -18.17
C LYS A 411 0.54 6.78 -16.89
N ILE A 412 -0.27 6.30 -15.96
CA ILE A 412 0.22 5.62 -14.75
C ILE A 412 1.03 4.39 -15.14
N GLY A 413 0.47 3.54 -16.00
CA GLY A 413 1.14 2.34 -16.47
C GLY A 413 2.48 2.63 -17.16
N ALA A 414 2.50 3.60 -18.08
CA ALA A 414 3.73 4.01 -18.76
C ALA A 414 4.81 4.52 -17.77
N LYS A 415 4.40 5.32 -16.77
CA LYS A 415 5.33 5.85 -15.76
C LYS A 415 5.80 4.77 -14.77
N ALA A 416 4.98 3.76 -14.51
CA ALA A 416 5.35 2.60 -13.71
C ALA A 416 6.40 1.72 -14.42
N VAL A 417 6.30 1.58 -15.75
CA VAL A 417 7.34 0.92 -16.58
C VAL A 417 8.62 1.73 -16.61
N GLU A 418 8.55 3.06 -16.81
CA GLU A 418 9.73 3.95 -16.82
C GLU A 418 10.52 3.85 -15.50
N ARG A 419 9.82 3.75 -14.37
CA ARG A 419 10.42 3.59 -13.04
C ARG A 419 10.83 2.16 -12.69
N GLY A 420 10.65 1.20 -13.59
CA GLY A 420 10.98 -0.21 -13.37
C GLY A 420 10.12 -0.90 -12.30
N LEU A 421 8.94 -0.37 -11.97
CA LEU A 421 8.02 -0.97 -11.01
C LEU A 421 7.22 -2.13 -11.61
N ILE A 422 6.97 -2.08 -12.91
CA ILE A 422 6.32 -3.14 -13.69
C ILE A 422 7.04 -3.31 -15.05
N SER A 423 6.97 -4.50 -15.65
CA SER A 423 7.53 -4.74 -16.98
C SER A 423 6.56 -4.28 -18.08
N ALA A 424 7.08 -4.04 -19.29
CA ALA A 424 6.26 -3.70 -20.45
C ALA A 424 5.27 -4.82 -20.82
N ASP A 425 5.65 -6.09 -20.59
CA ASP A 425 4.75 -7.23 -20.78
C ASP A 425 3.62 -7.26 -19.73
N ALA A 426 3.94 -6.91 -18.47
CA ALA A 426 2.94 -6.81 -17.41
C ALA A 426 1.91 -5.69 -17.70
N LEU A 427 2.38 -4.53 -18.16
CA LEU A 427 1.50 -3.40 -18.54
C LEU A 427 0.44 -3.81 -19.59
N ASN A 428 0.83 -4.62 -20.59
CA ASN A 428 -0.08 -5.06 -21.64
C ASN A 428 -1.16 -6.06 -21.17
N ARG A 429 -0.98 -6.69 -20.00
CA ARG A 429 -1.92 -7.67 -19.44
C ARG A 429 -2.85 -7.09 -18.37
N MET A 430 -2.52 -5.91 -17.82
CA MET A 430 -3.28 -5.29 -16.74
C MET A 430 -4.50 -4.55 -17.25
N GLY A 431 -5.63 -4.71 -16.57
CA GLY A 431 -6.83 -3.94 -16.85
C GLY A 431 -6.74 -2.49 -16.35
N PRO A 432 -7.63 -1.59 -16.79
CA PRO A 432 -7.62 -0.19 -16.35
C PRO A 432 -7.69 -0.01 -14.83
N GLN A 433 -8.46 -0.87 -14.13
CA GLN A 433 -8.57 -0.83 -12.67
C GLN A 433 -7.27 -1.26 -11.97
N ASP A 434 -6.62 -2.32 -12.45
CA ASP A 434 -5.33 -2.76 -11.89
C ASP A 434 -4.24 -1.70 -12.07
N LEU A 435 -4.27 -0.98 -13.20
CA LEU A 435 -3.37 0.13 -13.45
C LEU A 435 -3.61 1.31 -12.49
N LEU A 436 -4.86 1.60 -12.14
CA LEU A 436 -5.17 2.63 -11.14
C LEU A 436 -4.66 2.24 -9.75
N GLN A 437 -4.66 0.95 -9.38
CA GLN A 437 -4.14 0.50 -8.08
C GLN A 437 -2.62 0.75 -7.91
N LEU A 438 -1.88 0.92 -9.01
CA LEU A 438 -0.45 1.23 -8.97
C LEU A 438 -0.15 2.58 -8.27
N ILE A 439 -1.13 3.46 -8.11
CA ILE A 439 -0.96 4.73 -7.37
C ILE A 439 -0.55 4.50 -5.91
N PHE A 440 -0.88 3.35 -5.34
CA PHE A 440 -0.58 3.00 -3.96
C PHE A 440 0.78 2.34 -3.77
N LEU A 441 1.58 2.17 -4.83
CA LEU A 441 2.92 1.60 -4.71
C LEU A 441 3.87 2.54 -3.95
N PRO A 442 4.72 2.02 -3.06
CA PRO A 442 5.70 2.82 -2.33
C PRO A 442 6.58 3.63 -3.28
N GLY A 443 6.72 4.94 -3.02
CA GLY A 443 7.54 5.82 -3.85
C GLY A 443 6.98 6.10 -5.26
N PHE A 444 5.77 5.64 -5.57
CA PHE A 444 5.06 6.04 -6.78
C PHE A 444 4.41 7.40 -6.57
N SER A 445 4.94 8.41 -7.25
CA SER A 445 4.31 9.72 -7.38
C SER A 445 4.37 10.15 -8.83
N THR A 446 3.22 10.63 -9.33
CA THR A 446 3.10 11.15 -10.69
C THR A 446 3.73 12.55 -10.82
N ALA A 447 4.00 13.24 -9.71
CA ALA A 447 4.55 14.59 -9.70
C ALA A 447 6.03 14.63 -10.15
N ALA A 448 6.35 15.58 -11.03
CA ALA A 448 7.73 15.82 -11.52
C ALA A 448 8.60 16.61 -10.53
N ALA A 449 7.99 17.24 -9.52
CA ALA A 449 8.66 17.97 -8.45
C ALA A 449 7.91 17.77 -7.12
N VAL A 450 8.65 17.71 -6.01
CA VAL A 450 8.07 17.72 -4.66
C VAL A 450 7.46 19.11 -4.43
N THR A 451 6.14 19.20 -4.33
CA THR A 451 5.48 20.47 -4.01
C THR A 451 5.71 20.79 -2.53
N ASN A 452 6.14 22.02 -2.23
CA ASN A 452 6.41 22.52 -0.88
C ASN A 452 5.18 22.53 0.07
N VAL A 453 4.01 22.09 -0.39
CA VAL A 453 2.77 22.02 0.38
C VAL A 453 2.61 20.66 1.09
N SER A 454 3.42 19.65 0.74
CA SER A 454 3.40 18.31 1.35
C SER A 454 4.59 18.09 2.29
N GLY A 455 4.72 18.95 3.32
CA GLY A 455 5.83 18.98 4.28
C GLY A 455 5.96 17.76 5.23
N ARG A 456 5.39 16.60 4.90
CA ARG A 456 5.56 15.35 5.67
C ARG A 456 5.81 14.09 4.82
N GLY A 457 5.95 14.21 3.50
CA GLY A 457 6.27 13.04 2.65
C GLY A 457 5.16 11.98 2.62
N VAL A 458 3.89 12.38 2.79
CA VAL A 458 2.75 11.45 2.76
C VAL A 458 2.40 11.20 1.30
N GLY A 459 2.62 9.98 0.80
CA GLY A 459 2.12 9.54 -0.50
C GLY A 459 0.81 8.76 -0.37
N MET A 460 0.28 8.29 -1.50
CA MET A 460 -0.90 7.41 -1.50
C MET A 460 -0.60 6.04 -0.86
N ASP A 461 0.67 5.62 -0.88
CA ASP A 461 1.18 4.47 -0.13
C ASP A 461 0.96 4.59 1.40
N VAL A 462 1.19 5.78 1.98
CA VAL A 462 0.96 6.04 3.40
C VAL A 462 -0.54 6.02 3.71
N VAL A 463 -1.37 6.60 2.84
CA VAL A 463 -2.84 6.55 2.99
C VAL A 463 -3.33 5.10 2.99
N LYS A 464 -2.90 4.29 2.02
CA LYS A 464 -3.25 2.87 1.96
C LYS A 464 -2.78 2.13 3.23
N THR A 465 -1.53 2.33 3.63
CA THR A 465 -0.96 1.68 4.82
C THR A 465 -1.72 2.03 6.09
N ASN A 466 -2.13 3.29 6.26
CA ASN A 466 -2.89 3.73 7.41
C ASN A 466 -4.28 3.08 7.45
N ILE A 467 -4.98 3.02 6.32
CA ILE A 467 -6.30 2.38 6.22
C ILE A 467 -6.21 0.86 6.41
N GLU A 468 -5.19 0.20 5.86
CA GLU A 468 -4.97 -1.23 6.08
C GLU A 468 -4.60 -1.54 7.53
N SER A 469 -3.88 -0.64 8.22
CA SER A 469 -3.47 -0.84 9.62
C SER A 469 -4.65 -0.90 10.60
N ILE A 470 -5.80 -0.32 10.24
CA ILE A 470 -7.04 -0.38 11.01
C ILE A 470 -8.00 -1.46 10.50
N GLY A 471 -7.52 -2.38 9.65
CA GLY A 471 -8.33 -3.45 9.07
C GLY A 471 -9.29 -2.97 7.96
N GLY A 472 -9.09 -1.77 7.44
CA GLY A 472 -9.87 -1.21 6.34
C GLY A 472 -9.27 -1.53 4.97
N THR A 473 -10.01 -1.16 3.92
CA THR A 473 -9.56 -1.24 2.53
C THR A 473 -9.82 0.07 1.81
N ILE A 474 -9.02 0.37 0.78
CA ILE A 474 -9.20 1.55 -0.09
C ILE A 474 -9.26 1.11 -1.55
N GLU A 475 -10.24 1.65 -2.26
CA GLU A 475 -10.45 1.45 -3.69
C GLU A 475 -10.45 2.79 -4.42
N VAL A 476 -10.04 2.77 -5.69
CA VAL A 476 -10.06 3.93 -6.57
C VAL A 476 -10.75 3.58 -7.88
N GLU A 477 -11.74 4.39 -8.24
CA GLU A 477 -12.42 4.37 -9.53
C GLU A 477 -12.21 5.73 -10.17
N SER A 478 -11.77 5.77 -11.43
CA SER A 478 -11.51 7.04 -12.09
C SER A 478 -11.63 6.91 -13.60
N GLN A 479 -12.15 7.96 -14.21
CA GLN A 479 -12.31 8.03 -15.65
C GLN A 479 -11.83 9.40 -16.15
N PRO A 480 -10.90 9.45 -17.13
CA PRO A 480 -10.37 10.71 -17.65
C PRO A 480 -11.48 11.62 -18.16
N GLY A 481 -11.53 12.84 -17.62
CA GLY A 481 -12.52 13.85 -17.95
C GLY A 481 -13.81 13.79 -17.14
N GLU A 482 -14.08 12.73 -16.39
CA GLU A 482 -15.29 12.61 -15.56
C GLU A 482 -15.02 12.81 -14.07
N GLY A 483 -13.84 12.39 -13.60
CA GLY A 483 -13.42 12.59 -12.21
C GLY A 483 -12.83 11.35 -11.55
N THR A 484 -12.75 11.38 -10.23
CA THR A 484 -12.20 10.29 -9.41
C THR A 484 -13.09 10.03 -8.20
N VAL A 485 -13.29 8.77 -7.86
CA VAL A 485 -13.98 8.31 -6.66
C VAL A 485 -13.04 7.41 -5.88
N MET A 486 -12.73 7.80 -4.65
CA MET A 486 -11.99 6.98 -3.69
C MET A 486 -12.94 6.47 -2.62
N ARG A 487 -12.94 5.15 -2.41
CA ARG A 487 -13.85 4.48 -1.47
C ARG A 487 -13.04 3.77 -0.39
N LEU A 488 -13.27 4.14 0.86
CA LEU A 488 -12.68 3.52 2.03
C LEU A 488 -13.74 2.64 2.67
N ARG A 489 -13.42 1.38 2.97
CA ARG A 489 -14.26 0.50 3.79
C ARG A 489 -13.55 0.25 5.11
N ILE A 490 -14.18 0.67 6.21
CA ILE A 490 -13.60 0.64 7.55
C ILE A 490 -14.51 -0.26 8.42
N PRO A 491 -13.96 -1.24 9.16
CA PRO A 491 -14.78 -2.06 10.07
C PRO A 491 -15.35 -1.21 11.23
N LEU A 492 -16.54 -1.56 11.73
CA LEU A 492 -17.17 -0.86 12.88
C LEU A 492 -16.56 -1.23 14.24
N THR A 493 -15.83 -2.35 14.33
CA THR A 493 -15.31 -2.89 15.60
C THR A 493 -13.79 -2.77 15.68
N LEU A 494 -13.23 -2.75 16.90
CA LEU A 494 -11.84 -3.17 17.12
C LEU A 494 -11.63 -4.46 16.35
N ALA A 495 -10.56 -4.56 15.56
CA ALA A 495 -10.39 -5.55 14.48
C ALA A 495 -10.51 -7.01 14.96
N ILE A 496 -11.74 -7.48 15.18
CA ILE A 496 -12.08 -8.87 15.45
C ILE A 496 -12.42 -9.48 14.11
N VAL A 497 -11.61 -10.45 13.70
CA VAL A 497 -11.75 -11.09 12.40
C VAL A 497 -11.94 -12.59 12.66
N PRO A 498 -12.95 -13.24 12.04
CA PRO A 498 -13.01 -14.69 12.08
C PRO A 498 -11.84 -15.26 11.28
N ALA A 499 -11.08 -16.17 11.89
CA ALA A 499 -9.91 -16.78 11.26
C ALA A 499 -9.89 -18.29 11.48
N LEU A 500 -9.31 -18.99 10.50
CA LEU A 500 -8.95 -20.39 10.61
C LEU A 500 -7.55 -20.50 11.19
N THR A 501 -7.42 -21.13 12.36
CA THR A 501 -6.13 -21.40 12.98
C THR A 501 -5.55 -22.68 12.38
N VAL A 502 -4.33 -22.58 11.85
CA VAL A 502 -3.58 -23.66 11.21
C VAL A 502 -2.22 -23.84 11.87
N GLU A 503 -1.68 -25.04 11.74
CA GLU A 503 -0.35 -25.41 12.25
C GLU A 503 0.61 -25.64 11.07
N CYS A 504 1.85 -25.20 11.20
CA CYS A 504 2.94 -25.44 10.24
C CYS A 504 4.27 -25.52 11.00
N SER A 505 4.99 -26.62 10.84
CA SER A 505 6.25 -26.90 11.55
C SER A 505 6.15 -26.75 13.09
N GLY A 506 4.98 -27.04 13.66
CA GLY A 506 4.69 -26.91 15.09
C GLY A 506 4.28 -25.50 15.54
N ASP A 507 4.42 -24.49 14.69
CA ASP A 507 3.97 -23.12 14.96
C ASP A 507 2.52 -22.90 14.48
N ARG A 508 1.82 -21.95 15.12
CA ARG A 508 0.42 -21.63 14.80
C ARG A 508 0.29 -20.32 14.03
N TYR A 509 -0.56 -20.37 13.01
CA TYR A 509 -0.87 -19.25 12.13
C TYR A 509 -2.38 -19.09 11.99
N ALA A 510 -2.83 -17.88 11.70
CA ALA A 510 -4.24 -17.59 11.47
C ALA A 510 -4.46 -17.14 10.02
N ILE A 511 -5.45 -17.74 9.35
CA ILE A 511 -5.87 -17.37 8.00
C ILE A 511 -7.23 -16.66 8.11
N PRO A 512 -7.37 -15.39 7.67
CA PRO A 512 -8.66 -14.71 7.66
C PRO A 512 -9.71 -15.50 6.88
N GLN A 513 -10.87 -15.77 7.50
CA GLN A 513 -11.91 -16.62 6.90
C GLN A 513 -12.49 -16.02 5.63
N ILE A 514 -12.51 -14.68 5.50
CA ILE A 514 -12.95 -13.98 4.28
C ILE A 514 -12.13 -14.37 3.04
N SER A 515 -10.89 -14.80 3.23
CA SER A 515 -10.01 -15.23 2.15
C SER A 515 -10.11 -16.74 1.87
N LEU A 516 -10.76 -17.51 2.75
CA LEU A 516 -10.89 -18.96 2.67
C LEU A 516 -12.19 -19.35 1.95
N GLN A 517 -12.07 -20.12 0.88
CA GLN A 517 -13.23 -20.64 0.14
C GLN A 517 -13.67 -22.02 0.61
N GLU A 518 -12.73 -22.97 0.65
CA GLU A 518 -12.98 -24.34 1.11
C GLU A 518 -11.70 -24.98 1.64
N LEU A 519 -11.85 -26.08 2.39
CA LEU A 519 -10.76 -26.90 2.89
C LEU A 519 -10.81 -28.27 2.21
N VAL A 520 -9.66 -28.72 1.71
CA VAL A 520 -9.51 -30.03 1.09
C VAL A 520 -8.49 -30.82 1.90
N ALA A 521 -8.91 -31.94 2.48
CA ALA A 521 -8.02 -32.88 3.15
C ALA A 521 -7.83 -34.13 2.28
N LEU A 522 -6.58 -34.48 2.02
CA LEU A 522 -6.19 -35.66 1.27
C LEU A 522 -5.40 -36.61 2.17
N ASP A 523 -5.82 -37.86 2.16
CA ASP A 523 -5.13 -39.01 2.70
C ASP A 523 -3.90 -39.37 1.84
N ALA A 524 -2.87 -39.98 2.43
CA ALA A 524 -1.55 -40.15 1.82
C ALA A 524 -1.55 -40.81 0.43
N GLU A 525 -2.40 -41.82 0.21
CA GLU A 525 -2.54 -42.49 -1.08
C GLU A 525 -3.17 -41.57 -2.15
N LYS A 526 -4.11 -40.71 -1.75
CA LYS A 526 -4.77 -39.76 -2.65
C LYS A 526 -3.88 -38.54 -2.92
N ALA A 527 -3.11 -38.07 -1.93
CA ALA A 527 -2.21 -36.95 -2.09
C ALA A 527 -1.12 -37.24 -3.14
N ALA A 528 -0.55 -38.45 -3.12
CA ALA A 528 0.47 -38.88 -4.08
C ALA A 528 0.00 -38.97 -5.53
N THR A 529 -1.31 -39.14 -5.76
CA THR A 529 -1.90 -39.29 -7.10
C THR A 529 -2.67 -38.06 -7.58
N ALA A 530 -3.13 -37.20 -6.67
CA ALA A 530 -3.96 -36.05 -6.99
C ALA A 530 -3.19 -34.72 -7.08
N VAL A 531 -1.97 -34.67 -6.53
CA VAL A 531 -1.05 -33.54 -6.75
C VAL A 531 -0.20 -33.85 -7.97
N GLU A 532 -0.44 -33.12 -9.05
CA GLU A 532 0.31 -33.20 -10.30
C GLU A 532 1.36 -32.08 -10.33
N GLU A 533 2.49 -32.27 -11.00
CA GLU A 533 3.42 -31.15 -11.30
C GLU A 533 3.19 -30.66 -12.74
N VAL A 534 2.94 -29.36 -12.88
CA VAL A 534 2.80 -28.72 -14.19
C VAL A 534 3.80 -27.58 -14.28
N GLY A 535 4.85 -27.76 -15.08
CA GLY A 535 5.88 -26.74 -15.28
C GLY A 535 6.70 -26.40 -14.03
N GLY A 536 6.92 -27.38 -13.13
CA GLY A 536 7.68 -27.21 -11.89
C GLY A 536 6.84 -26.77 -10.68
N ALA A 537 5.56 -26.41 -10.88
CA ALA A 537 4.67 -26.04 -9.80
C ALA A 537 3.72 -27.20 -9.43
N PRO A 538 3.54 -27.52 -8.13
CA PRO A 538 2.54 -28.49 -7.70
C PRO A 538 1.13 -27.91 -7.91
N VAL A 539 0.27 -28.68 -8.57
CA VAL A 539 -1.13 -28.32 -8.83
C VAL A 539 -2.06 -29.42 -8.37
N TYR A 540 -3.26 -29.02 -7.92
CA TYR A 540 -4.32 -29.93 -7.53
C TYR A 540 -5.55 -29.72 -8.41
N ARG A 541 -6.14 -30.81 -8.92
CA ARG A 541 -7.34 -30.71 -9.76
C ARG A 541 -8.61 -30.68 -8.90
N LEU A 542 -9.07 -29.48 -8.57
CA LEU A 542 -10.31 -29.28 -7.80
C LEU A 542 -11.51 -29.15 -8.74
N ARG A 543 -12.37 -30.18 -8.77
CA ARG A 543 -13.61 -30.23 -9.58
C ARG A 543 -13.39 -29.96 -11.08
N GLY A 544 -12.23 -30.38 -11.60
CA GLY A 544 -11.85 -30.23 -13.00
C GLY A 544 -11.05 -28.97 -13.33
N GLU A 545 -10.91 -28.03 -12.39
CA GLU A 545 -10.05 -26.85 -12.52
C GLU A 545 -8.68 -27.09 -11.87
N LEU A 546 -7.61 -26.56 -12.47
CA LEU A 546 -6.26 -26.63 -11.90
C LEU A 546 -6.10 -25.55 -10.82
N LEU A 547 -5.80 -25.97 -9.60
CA LEU A 547 -5.51 -25.12 -8.46
C LEU A 547 -4.01 -25.15 -8.16
N PRO A 548 -3.27 -24.04 -8.31
CA PRO A 548 -1.86 -23.99 -7.95
C PRO A 548 -1.69 -24.14 -6.44
N LEU A 549 -0.77 -25.00 -6.01
CA LEU A 549 -0.48 -25.26 -4.60
C LEU A 549 0.79 -24.54 -4.15
N VAL A 550 0.76 -24.10 -2.90
CA VAL A 550 1.83 -23.37 -2.23
C VAL A 550 2.02 -24.00 -0.87
N ARG A 551 3.22 -24.49 -0.56
CA ARG A 551 3.51 -25.00 0.79
C ARG A 551 3.86 -23.85 1.71
N LEU A 552 3.18 -23.78 2.86
CA LEU A 552 3.43 -22.74 3.85
C LEU A 552 4.87 -22.84 4.40
N THR A 553 5.42 -24.04 4.53
CA THR A 553 6.84 -24.28 4.88
C THR A 553 7.79 -23.56 3.93
N ASP A 554 7.57 -23.69 2.62
CA ASP A 554 8.44 -23.14 1.57
C ASP A 554 8.35 -21.60 1.56
N VAL A 555 7.17 -21.05 1.85
CA VAL A 555 6.98 -19.59 1.90
C VAL A 555 7.63 -18.96 3.14
N LEU A 556 7.57 -19.67 4.27
CA LEU A 556 8.12 -19.22 5.54
C LEU A 556 9.59 -19.59 5.75
N ASP A 557 10.19 -20.33 4.81
CA ASP A 557 11.56 -20.87 4.91
C ASP A 557 11.75 -21.74 6.17
N LEU A 558 10.76 -22.59 6.45
CA LEU A 558 10.73 -23.47 7.61
C LEU A 558 11.16 -24.89 7.21
N PRO A 559 11.84 -25.63 8.12
CA PRO A 559 12.11 -27.04 7.90
C PRO A 559 10.79 -27.83 7.79
N SER A 560 10.72 -28.75 6.84
CA SER A 560 9.59 -29.67 6.69
C SER A 560 9.96 -31.03 7.24
N ASP A 561 9.48 -31.35 8.45
CA ASP A 561 9.77 -32.63 9.11
C ASP A 561 8.66 -33.68 8.88
N ARG A 562 7.51 -33.29 8.30
CA ARG A 562 6.35 -34.19 8.13
C ARG A 562 6.44 -35.01 6.83
N HIS A 563 6.48 -36.33 7.01
CA HIS A 563 6.47 -37.34 5.93
C HIS A 563 5.26 -38.30 6.05
N ASP A 564 4.21 -37.90 6.78
CA ASP A 564 3.01 -38.73 7.03
C ASP A 564 2.07 -38.82 5.82
N GLY A 565 2.35 -38.05 4.76
CA GLY A 565 1.64 -38.08 3.47
C GLY A 565 0.25 -37.44 3.50
N HIS A 566 -0.27 -37.09 4.69
CA HIS A 566 -1.52 -36.35 4.82
C HIS A 566 -1.33 -34.91 4.37
N LEU A 567 -2.17 -34.47 3.43
CA LEU A 567 -2.08 -33.13 2.85
C LEU A 567 -3.37 -32.37 3.17
N VAL A 568 -3.26 -31.21 3.81
CA VAL A 568 -4.39 -30.31 4.02
C VAL A 568 -4.18 -29.04 3.20
N ILE A 569 -5.12 -28.75 2.31
CA ILE A 569 -5.10 -27.62 1.40
C ILE A 569 -6.20 -26.64 1.82
N ALA A 570 -5.81 -25.43 2.18
CA ALA A 570 -6.70 -24.29 2.31
C ALA A 570 -6.85 -23.58 0.96
N VAL A 571 -8.04 -23.61 0.36
CA VAL A 571 -8.31 -22.94 -0.92
C VAL A 571 -8.58 -21.47 -0.64
N LEU A 572 -7.65 -20.61 -1.05
CA LEU A 572 -7.67 -19.18 -0.80
C LEU A 572 -7.98 -18.38 -2.06
N ARG A 573 -8.65 -17.23 -1.89
CA ARG A 573 -8.91 -16.27 -2.97
C ARG A 573 -8.28 -14.92 -2.67
N SER A 574 -7.57 -14.38 -3.65
CA SER A 574 -6.94 -13.06 -3.59
C SER A 574 -6.98 -12.40 -4.97
N GLU A 575 -7.43 -11.15 -5.08
CA GLU A 575 -7.46 -10.37 -6.33
C GLU A 575 -8.08 -11.14 -7.52
N GLY A 576 -9.19 -11.85 -7.26
CA GLY A 576 -9.90 -12.64 -8.27
C GLY A 576 -9.24 -13.98 -8.64
N ARG A 577 -8.04 -14.28 -8.12
CA ARG A 577 -7.32 -15.53 -8.35
C ARG A 577 -7.50 -16.51 -7.18
N ARG A 578 -7.48 -17.81 -7.49
CA ARG A 578 -7.59 -18.91 -6.51
C ARG A 578 -6.27 -19.67 -6.45
N PHE A 579 -5.83 -20.02 -5.25
CA PHE A 579 -4.65 -20.87 -5.01
C PHE A 579 -4.86 -21.70 -3.74
N GLY A 580 -4.18 -22.84 -3.64
CA GLY A 580 -4.20 -23.70 -2.47
C GLY A 580 -2.97 -23.44 -1.59
N LEU A 581 -3.18 -23.18 -0.32
CA LEU A 581 -2.13 -23.14 0.69
C LEU A 581 -2.09 -24.49 1.42
N VAL A 582 -0.99 -25.22 1.28
CA VAL A 582 -0.74 -26.47 1.98
C VAL A 582 -0.24 -26.16 3.39
N VAL A 583 -0.92 -26.74 4.38
CA VAL A 583 -0.62 -26.61 5.82
C VAL A 583 -0.56 -27.99 6.45
N ASP A 584 0.13 -28.11 7.59
CA ASP A 584 0.28 -29.41 8.26
C ASP A 584 -1.02 -29.85 8.89
N ARG A 585 -1.72 -28.92 9.54
CA ARG A 585 -2.96 -29.21 10.26
C ARG A 585 -3.87 -28.00 10.31
N VAL A 586 -5.17 -28.25 10.21
CA VAL A 586 -6.21 -27.28 10.55
C VAL A 586 -6.69 -27.58 11.97
N LEU A 587 -6.71 -26.56 12.82
CA LEU A 587 -7.13 -26.70 14.21
C LEU A 587 -8.63 -26.42 14.36
N ASN A 588 -9.03 -25.17 14.20
CA ASN A 588 -10.39 -24.69 14.42
C ASN A 588 -10.59 -23.30 13.80
N THR A 589 -11.86 -22.87 13.73
CA THR A 589 -12.22 -21.49 13.40
C THR A 589 -12.56 -20.76 14.70
N GLU A 590 -11.99 -19.56 14.89
CA GLU A 590 -12.25 -18.72 16.05
C GLU A 590 -12.21 -17.24 15.69
N GLU A 591 -12.90 -16.41 16.48
CA GLU A 591 -12.84 -14.95 16.38
C GLU A 591 -11.55 -14.47 17.05
N ILE A 592 -10.67 -13.83 16.29
CA ILE A 592 -9.37 -13.37 16.76
C ILE A 592 -9.30 -11.85 16.84
N VAL A 593 -8.65 -11.31 17.87
CA VAL A 593 -8.39 -9.87 17.99
C VAL A 593 -7.09 -9.55 17.28
N VAL A 594 -7.17 -8.83 16.17
CA VAL A 594 -6.02 -8.43 15.36
C VAL A 594 -5.28 -7.30 16.05
N LYS A 595 -4.02 -7.55 16.38
CA LYS A 595 -3.06 -6.53 16.84
C LYS A 595 -2.10 -6.19 15.71
N ALA A 596 -1.88 -4.91 15.48
CA ALA A 596 -0.93 -4.42 14.49
C ALA A 596 0.50 -4.87 14.83
N LEU A 597 1.25 -5.29 13.82
CA LEU A 597 2.65 -5.65 13.97
C LEU A 597 3.53 -4.41 14.18
N GLY A 598 4.52 -4.52 15.05
CA GLY A 598 5.55 -3.49 15.22
C GLY A 598 6.33 -3.24 13.93
N GLY A 599 6.91 -2.04 13.80
CA GLY A 599 7.56 -1.60 12.55
C GLY A 599 8.65 -2.54 12.03
N GLN A 600 9.37 -3.25 12.91
CA GLN A 600 10.39 -4.22 12.50
C GLN A 600 9.78 -5.44 11.77
N LEU A 601 8.63 -5.93 12.24
CA LEU A 601 7.97 -7.13 11.70
C LEU A 601 7.20 -6.85 10.40
N LYS A 602 6.76 -5.61 10.17
CA LYS A 602 6.10 -5.21 8.91
C LYS A 602 7.00 -5.43 7.68
N SER A 603 8.32 -5.33 7.84
CA SER A 603 9.28 -5.54 6.74
C SER A 603 9.29 -6.97 6.18
N ILE A 604 8.82 -7.96 6.95
CA ILE A 604 8.73 -9.36 6.52
C ILE A 604 7.70 -9.51 5.40
N GLY A 605 6.64 -8.69 5.42
CA GLY A 605 5.65 -8.61 4.35
C GLY A 605 4.82 -9.87 4.13
N LEU A 606 4.81 -10.84 5.06
CA LEU A 606 4.01 -12.08 4.98
C LEU A 606 2.83 -12.11 5.96
N TYR A 607 2.78 -11.15 6.88
CA TYR A 607 1.84 -11.13 7.98
C TYR A 607 1.09 -9.80 8.00
N SER A 608 -0.23 -9.87 8.16
CA SER A 608 -1.09 -8.68 8.30
C SER A 608 -1.23 -8.22 9.75
N GLY A 609 -0.99 -9.12 10.71
CA GLY A 609 -1.17 -8.85 12.14
C GLY A 609 -0.67 -10.00 13.02
N ALA A 610 -0.89 -9.87 14.32
CA ALA A 610 -0.75 -10.94 15.29
C ALA A 610 -2.00 -11.02 16.17
N THR A 611 -2.27 -12.19 16.73
CA THR A 611 -3.35 -12.39 17.71
C THR A 611 -2.87 -13.24 18.88
N VAL A 612 -3.57 -13.13 20.00
CA VAL A 612 -3.45 -14.05 21.13
C VAL A 612 -4.64 -15.02 21.05
N LEU A 613 -4.35 -16.31 20.94
CA LEU A 613 -5.35 -17.38 20.87
C LEU A 613 -5.95 -17.64 22.26
N GLY A 614 -7.03 -18.44 22.29
CA GLY A 614 -7.68 -18.84 23.53
C GLY A 614 -6.67 -19.41 24.55
N ASP A 615 -5.77 -20.30 24.18
CA ASP A 615 -4.80 -20.86 25.14
C ASP A 615 -3.64 -19.92 25.53
N GLY A 616 -3.69 -18.64 25.15
CA GLY A 616 -2.65 -17.65 25.40
C GLY A 616 -1.46 -17.74 24.44
N ALA A 617 -1.45 -18.71 23.51
CA ALA A 617 -0.45 -18.79 22.47
C ALA A 617 -0.58 -17.62 21.49
N ILE A 618 0.56 -17.17 20.96
CA ILE A 618 0.58 -16.11 19.95
C ILE A 618 0.52 -16.77 18.58
N ALA A 619 -0.36 -16.27 17.70
CA ALA A 619 -0.43 -16.67 16.30
C ALA A 619 -0.25 -15.46 15.39
N LEU A 620 0.54 -15.65 14.32
CA LEU A 620 0.70 -14.64 13.27
C LEU A 620 -0.42 -14.78 12.24
N ILE A 621 -1.00 -13.66 11.84
CA ILE A 621 -2.09 -13.62 10.86
C ILE A 621 -1.46 -13.49 9.48
N LEU A 622 -1.74 -14.47 8.61
CA LEU A 622 -1.16 -14.55 7.28
C LEU A 622 -1.79 -13.51 6.34
N ASP A 623 -0.94 -12.75 5.64
CA ASP A 623 -1.37 -11.88 4.54
C ASP A 623 -1.53 -12.71 3.26
N VAL A 624 -2.77 -13.10 2.97
CA VAL A 624 -3.11 -13.92 1.80
C VAL A 624 -2.75 -13.24 0.48
N GLN A 625 -2.76 -11.90 0.41
CA GLN A 625 -2.33 -11.19 -0.79
C GLN A 625 -0.82 -11.24 -0.96
N ALA A 626 -0.06 -11.10 0.13
CA ALA A 626 1.38 -11.26 0.06
C ALA A 626 1.79 -12.70 -0.29
N LEU A 627 1.11 -13.69 0.31
CA LEU A 627 1.29 -15.10 -0.02
C LEU A 627 1.00 -15.37 -1.51
N SER A 628 -0.10 -14.84 -2.04
CA SER A 628 -0.44 -15.01 -3.46
C SER A 628 0.61 -14.36 -4.36
N ARG A 629 1.07 -13.14 -4.05
CA ARG A 629 2.14 -12.46 -4.80
C ARG A 629 3.45 -13.21 -4.77
N ARG A 630 3.85 -13.78 -3.62
CA ARG A 630 5.12 -14.49 -3.49
C ARG A 630 5.07 -15.86 -4.15
N ALA A 631 3.98 -16.59 -3.99
CA ALA A 631 3.78 -17.90 -4.59
C ALA A 631 3.56 -17.85 -6.11
N LEU A 632 2.88 -16.81 -6.61
CA LEU A 632 2.71 -16.60 -8.04
C LEU A 632 3.89 -15.83 -8.67
N ARG A 633 4.77 -15.22 -7.85
CA ARG A 633 6.09 -14.78 -8.33
C ARG A 633 6.96 -15.97 -8.66
N THR A 634 6.81 -17.11 -8.01
CA THR A 634 7.39 -18.37 -8.49
C THR A 634 6.95 -18.63 -9.95
N GLU A 635 5.73 -18.29 -10.36
CA GLU A 635 5.35 -18.41 -11.78
C GLU A 635 5.95 -17.35 -12.73
N THR A 636 6.25 -16.12 -12.29
CA THR A 636 6.84 -15.09 -13.18
C THR A 636 8.34 -15.01 -13.08
N THR A 637 8.92 -15.20 -11.90
CA THR A 637 10.35 -15.29 -11.67
C THR A 637 10.84 -16.66 -12.05
N GLU A 638 10.13 -17.78 -11.87
CA GLU A 638 10.54 -19.01 -12.54
C GLU A 638 10.16 -19.00 -14.01
N ARG A 639 9.10 -18.33 -14.53
CA ARG A 639 8.95 -18.20 -16.01
C ARG A 639 9.87 -17.18 -16.64
N GLN A 640 10.39 -16.22 -15.88
CA GLN A 640 11.30 -15.19 -16.37
C GLN A 640 12.74 -15.56 -16.07
N GLU A 641 13.07 -16.26 -14.99
CA GLU A 641 14.33 -16.98 -14.79
C GLU A 641 14.33 -18.30 -15.54
N SER A 642 13.22 -18.94 -15.90
CA SER A 642 13.21 -20.04 -16.89
C SER A 642 12.94 -19.54 -18.30
N ARG A 643 12.55 -18.29 -18.55
CA ARG A 643 12.70 -17.67 -19.89
C ARG A 643 14.04 -17.00 -20.05
N GLU A 644 14.64 -16.46 -19.01
CA GLU A 644 15.97 -15.86 -19.02
C GLU A 644 17.00 -16.91 -18.72
N ALA A 645 16.70 -18.02 -18.03
CA ALA A 645 17.53 -19.22 -17.97
C ALA A 645 17.04 -20.35 -18.88
N ALA A 646 15.92 -20.27 -19.62
CA ALA A 646 15.80 -21.02 -20.88
C ALA A 646 16.16 -20.17 -22.09
N ALA A 647 16.26 -18.83 -22.02
CA ALA A 647 16.95 -18.04 -23.05
C ALA A 647 18.45 -17.99 -22.76
N ALA A 648 18.87 -17.92 -21.49
CA ALA A 648 20.27 -18.13 -21.10
C ALA A 648 20.63 -19.60 -21.12
N ALA A 649 19.78 -20.59 -20.80
CA ALA A 649 20.07 -21.99 -21.13
C ALA A 649 19.81 -22.34 -22.59
N LEU A 650 18.93 -21.73 -23.39
CA LEU A 650 19.04 -21.92 -24.85
C LEU A 650 20.31 -21.24 -25.40
N ALA A 651 20.83 -20.19 -24.77
CA ALA A 651 22.09 -19.55 -25.14
C ALA A 651 23.35 -20.16 -24.46
N SER A 652 23.21 -20.99 -23.42
CA SER A 652 24.30 -21.62 -22.64
C SER A 652 24.27 -23.14 -22.65
N SER A 653 23.12 -23.79 -22.84
CA SER A 653 23.00 -25.25 -23.04
C SER A 653 23.33 -25.69 -24.47
N ASP A 654 23.36 -24.77 -25.43
CA ASP A 654 24.02 -25.00 -26.73
C ASP A 654 25.56 -24.85 -26.62
N ARG A 655 26.09 -24.53 -25.43
CA ARG A 655 27.54 -24.56 -25.15
C ARG A 655 28.00 -25.72 -24.26
N ASP A 656 27.11 -26.43 -23.56
CA ASP A 656 27.50 -27.49 -22.60
C ASP A 656 27.12 -28.93 -23.01
N ARG A 657 26.59 -29.14 -24.23
CA ARG A 657 26.60 -30.46 -24.91
C ARG A 657 27.12 -30.30 -26.34
N GLN A 658 28.34 -29.78 -26.47
CA GLN A 658 28.96 -29.71 -27.79
C GLN A 658 29.30 -31.13 -28.23
N ARG A 659 28.67 -31.60 -29.31
CA ARG A 659 29.04 -32.88 -29.93
C ARG A 659 30.46 -32.76 -30.47
N MET A 660 31.33 -33.65 -30.07
CA MET A 660 32.72 -33.67 -30.47
C MET A 660 32.96 -34.86 -31.39
N LEU A 661 33.60 -34.61 -32.52
CA LEU A 661 34.20 -35.63 -33.37
C LEU A 661 35.55 -36.03 -32.81
N LEU A 662 35.72 -37.31 -32.49
CA LEU A 662 36.99 -37.89 -32.06
C LEU A 662 37.76 -38.40 -33.27
N ALA A 663 39.03 -38.01 -33.40
CA ALA A 663 39.92 -38.48 -34.44
C ALA A 663 41.30 -38.87 -33.88
N ALA A 664 41.93 -39.89 -34.46
CA ALA A 664 43.31 -40.26 -34.20
C ALA A 664 44.27 -39.40 -35.05
N ILE A 665 45.46 -39.10 -34.52
CA ILE A 665 46.48 -38.25 -35.19
C ILE A 665 47.88 -38.87 -35.21
N GLY A 666 48.02 -40.17 -34.95
CA GLY A 666 49.31 -40.87 -34.87
C GLY A 666 49.82 -41.04 -33.44
N GLY A 667 50.65 -42.06 -33.21
CA GLY A 667 51.34 -42.29 -31.93
C GLY A 667 50.41 -42.60 -30.74
N GLY A 668 49.18 -43.06 -30.99
CA GLY A 668 48.18 -43.32 -29.96
C GLY A 668 47.49 -42.07 -29.38
N ARG A 669 47.75 -40.89 -29.96
CA ARG A 669 47.11 -39.62 -29.60
C ARG A 669 45.77 -39.50 -30.30
N ARG A 670 44.85 -38.83 -29.62
CA ARG A 670 43.49 -38.58 -30.11
C ARG A 670 43.08 -37.17 -29.79
N VAL A 671 42.34 -36.58 -30.72
CA VAL A 671 41.91 -35.20 -30.70
C VAL A 671 40.39 -35.13 -30.81
N ALA A 672 39.80 -34.18 -30.10
CA ALA A 672 38.39 -33.86 -30.15
C ALA A 672 38.21 -32.53 -30.92
N ILE A 673 37.34 -32.58 -31.92
CA ILE A 673 37.01 -31.46 -32.80
C ILE A 673 35.52 -31.19 -32.67
N PRO A 674 35.10 -29.95 -32.37
CA PRO A 674 33.68 -29.62 -32.34
C PRO A 674 32.96 -29.94 -33.64
N LEU A 675 31.88 -30.72 -33.58
CA LEU A 675 31.19 -31.24 -34.77
C LEU A 675 30.52 -30.11 -35.59
N ASP A 676 30.14 -29.02 -34.94
CA ASP A 676 29.62 -27.79 -35.58
C ASP A 676 30.64 -27.12 -36.51
N THR A 677 31.94 -27.31 -36.27
CA THR A 677 32.99 -26.84 -37.19
C THR A 677 33.17 -27.77 -38.39
N VAL A 678 32.66 -29.01 -38.36
CA VAL A 678 32.86 -29.98 -39.43
C VAL A 678 31.77 -29.83 -40.50
N THR A 679 32.14 -29.40 -41.71
CA THR A 679 31.21 -29.35 -42.84
C THR A 679 30.98 -30.74 -43.43
N ARG A 680 32.04 -31.54 -43.57
CA ARG A 680 31.96 -32.90 -44.13
C ARG A 680 33.19 -33.74 -43.78
N LEU A 681 33.01 -35.07 -43.69
CA LEU A 681 34.10 -36.06 -43.67
C LEU A 681 34.27 -36.64 -45.08
N GLU A 682 35.51 -36.70 -45.55
CA GLU A 682 35.88 -37.17 -46.88
C GLU A 682 37.07 -38.12 -46.82
N GLN A 683 37.20 -38.94 -47.86
CA GLN A 683 38.37 -39.75 -48.09
C GLN A 683 39.06 -39.29 -49.38
N VAL A 684 40.32 -38.88 -49.26
CA VAL A 684 41.13 -38.38 -50.38
C VAL A 684 42.27 -39.34 -50.62
N ARG A 685 42.45 -39.80 -51.86
CA ARG A 685 43.61 -40.62 -52.19
C ARG A 685 44.87 -39.77 -52.17
N THR A 686 45.95 -40.28 -51.62
CA THR A 686 47.22 -39.53 -51.50
C THR A 686 47.78 -39.11 -52.86
N GLU A 687 47.50 -39.88 -53.92
CA GLU A 687 47.85 -39.55 -55.31
C GLU A 687 47.17 -38.27 -55.85
N ALA A 688 46.03 -37.87 -55.28
CA ALA A 688 45.30 -36.67 -55.67
C ALA A 688 45.75 -35.41 -54.92
N VAL A 689 46.67 -35.55 -53.95
CA VAL A 689 47.23 -34.41 -53.21
C VAL A 689 48.34 -33.77 -54.02
N GLU A 690 48.13 -32.52 -54.41
CA GLU A 690 49.09 -31.70 -55.12
C GLU A 690 49.79 -30.72 -54.17
N ARG A 691 50.93 -30.16 -54.59
CA ARG A 691 51.66 -29.14 -53.82
C ARG A 691 51.72 -27.84 -54.57
N VAL A 692 51.23 -26.78 -53.93
CA VAL A 692 51.33 -25.40 -54.42
C VAL A 692 52.15 -24.60 -53.41
N GLY A 693 53.40 -24.27 -53.78
CA GLY A 693 54.36 -23.69 -52.85
C GLY A 693 54.71 -24.67 -51.72
N ASN A 694 54.57 -24.23 -50.47
CA ASN A 694 54.78 -25.05 -49.27
C ASN A 694 53.48 -25.69 -48.74
N ARG A 695 52.36 -25.61 -49.49
CA ARG A 695 51.05 -26.10 -49.04
C ARG A 695 50.63 -27.33 -49.83
N GLU A 696 50.05 -28.30 -49.14
CA GLU A 696 49.35 -29.43 -49.76
C GLU A 696 47.92 -28.97 -50.09
N VAL A 697 47.44 -29.31 -51.29
CA VAL A 697 46.11 -28.97 -51.78
C VAL A 697 45.50 -30.16 -52.51
N VAL A 698 44.18 -30.23 -52.59
CA VAL A 698 43.49 -31.19 -53.47
C VAL A 698 42.48 -30.45 -54.32
N GLN A 699 42.30 -30.88 -55.57
CA GLN A 699 41.20 -30.39 -56.40
C GLN A 699 39.90 -31.06 -55.94
N TYR A 700 38.99 -30.26 -55.37
CA TYR A 700 37.73 -30.75 -54.85
C TYR A 700 36.57 -29.94 -55.42
N ARG A 701 35.64 -30.61 -56.11
CA ARG A 701 34.43 -30.01 -56.73
C ARG A 701 34.71 -28.76 -57.59
N GLY A 702 35.84 -28.73 -58.29
CA GLY A 702 36.23 -27.62 -59.17
C GLY A 702 36.93 -26.44 -58.48
N ALA A 703 37.20 -26.54 -57.17
CA ALA A 703 37.97 -25.56 -56.40
C ALA A 703 39.25 -26.19 -55.81
N ILE A 704 40.24 -25.35 -55.48
CA ILE A 704 41.46 -25.77 -54.79
C ILE A 704 41.17 -25.78 -53.30
N LEU A 705 41.33 -26.92 -52.65
CA LEU A 705 41.12 -27.11 -51.22
C LEU A 705 42.48 -27.22 -50.52
N PRO A 706 42.93 -26.19 -49.78
CA PRO A 706 44.14 -26.27 -48.96
C PRO A 706 44.00 -27.29 -47.85
N MET A 707 45.08 -28.04 -47.60
CA MET A 707 45.13 -29.14 -46.65
C MET A 707 46.20 -28.89 -45.59
N VAL A 708 45.87 -29.22 -44.34
CA VAL A 708 46.84 -29.34 -43.23
C VAL A 708 46.81 -30.76 -42.70
N ARG A 709 48.00 -31.34 -42.47
CA ARG A 709 48.12 -32.64 -41.81
C ARG A 709 48.29 -32.44 -40.32
N LEU A 710 47.34 -32.97 -39.55
CA LEU A 710 47.23 -32.64 -38.14
C LEU A 710 48.34 -33.27 -37.29
N ASP A 711 48.82 -34.46 -37.69
CA ASP A 711 50.00 -35.11 -37.13
C ASP A 711 51.24 -34.20 -37.18
N ARG A 712 51.54 -33.63 -38.36
CA ARG A 712 52.67 -32.72 -38.57
C ARG A 712 52.47 -31.38 -37.86
N HIS A 713 51.24 -30.89 -37.81
CA HIS A 713 50.91 -29.62 -37.17
C HIS A 713 51.07 -29.68 -35.64
N LEU A 714 50.67 -30.79 -35.02
CA LEU A 714 50.75 -31.02 -33.58
C LEU A 714 51.99 -31.81 -33.13
N GLY A 715 52.97 -31.98 -34.02
CA GLY A 715 54.24 -32.68 -33.72
C GLY A 715 54.12 -34.17 -33.41
N ALA A 716 53.05 -34.84 -33.85
CA ALA A 716 52.90 -36.29 -33.74
C ALA A 716 53.64 -37.03 -34.86
N TYR A 717 54.13 -38.23 -34.56
CA TYR A 717 54.75 -39.13 -35.54
C TYR A 717 53.69 -40.08 -36.11
N GLY A 718 53.04 -39.66 -37.20
CA GLY A 718 52.11 -40.50 -37.97
C GLY A 718 52.81 -41.33 -39.06
N GLU A 719 52.23 -42.47 -39.41
CA GLU A 719 52.65 -43.23 -40.60
C GLU A 719 52.42 -42.40 -41.86
N THR A 720 53.49 -42.15 -42.62
CA THR A 720 53.50 -41.10 -43.65
C THR A 720 52.95 -41.57 -45.01
N ASP A 721 52.77 -42.87 -45.21
CA ASP A 721 52.41 -43.51 -46.49
C ASP A 721 51.09 -44.30 -46.39
N ARG A 722 49.97 -43.58 -46.37
CA ARG A 722 48.63 -44.18 -46.56
C ARG A 722 48.14 -43.93 -47.97
N GLU A 723 47.51 -44.93 -48.59
CA GLU A 723 46.90 -44.76 -49.92
C GLU A 723 45.68 -43.83 -49.88
N VAL A 724 44.95 -43.84 -48.76
CA VAL A 724 43.75 -43.03 -48.52
C VAL A 724 43.93 -42.23 -47.24
N LEU A 725 43.63 -40.94 -47.32
CA LEU A 725 43.66 -39.97 -46.22
C LEU A 725 42.24 -39.67 -45.77
N GLU A 726 41.99 -39.70 -44.46
CA GLU A 726 40.74 -39.22 -43.90
C GLU A 726 40.83 -37.72 -43.65
N VAL A 727 39.86 -36.99 -44.19
CA VAL A 727 39.89 -35.54 -44.28
C VAL A 727 38.63 -34.94 -43.71
N ILE A 728 38.80 -34.05 -42.74
CA ILE A 728 37.74 -33.25 -42.15
C ILE A 728 37.72 -31.92 -42.90
N VAL A 729 36.63 -31.66 -43.63
CA VAL A 729 36.47 -30.42 -44.41
C VAL A 729 35.74 -29.39 -43.56
N TYR A 730 36.39 -28.23 -43.37
CA TYR A 730 35.82 -27.02 -42.81
C TYR A 730 35.49 -26.05 -43.96
N SER A 731 34.32 -25.43 -43.93
CA SER A 731 33.92 -24.42 -44.91
C SER A 731 33.23 -23.24 -44.22
N ASP A 732 33.66 -22.03 -44.55
CA ASP A 732 33.04 -20.81 -44.06
C ASP A 732 33.12 -19.70 -45.13
N HIS A 733 32.03 -18.95 -45.29
CA HIS A 733 31.93 -17.80 -46.20
C HIS A 733 32.45 -18.05 -47.64
N GLY A 734 32.25 -19.28 -48.15
CA GLY A 734 32.64 -19.69 -49.50
C GLY A 734 34.10 -20.15 -49.67
N ARG A 735 34.88 -20.23 -48.58
CA ARG A 735 36.22 -20.84 -48.54
C ARG A 735 36.17 -22.16 -47.78
N SER A 736 37.03 -23.09 -48.18
CA SER A 736 37.11 -24.41 -47.55
C SER A 736 38.56 -24.78 -47.26
N VAL A 737 38.79 -25.50 -46.18
CA VAL A 737 40.08 -26.08 -45.77
C VAL A 737 39.86 -27.52 -45.34
N ALA A 738 40.84 -28.37 -45.60
CA ALA A 738 40.86 -29.78 -45.24
C ALA A 738 41.87 -30.05 -44.12
N ILE A 739 41.44 -30.72 -43.05
CA ILE A 739 42.29 -31.20 -41.96
C ILE A 739 42.43 -32.71 -42.11
N VAL A 740 43.65 -33.18 -42.36
CA VAL A 740 43.95 -34.60 -42.51
C VAL A 740 44.21 -35.21 -41.13
N VAL A 741 43.51 -36.30 -40.84
CA VAL A 741 43.64 -37.10 -39.62
C VAL A 741 43.98 -38.54 -39.96
N GLU A 742 44.42 -39.30 -38.95
CA GLU A 742 44.76 -40.71 -39.13
C GLU A 742 43.49 -41.56 -39.34
N GLU A 743 42.52 -41.41 -38.45
CA GLU A 743 41.27 -42.18 -38.43
C GLU A 743 40.19 -41.40 -37.67
N ILE A 744 38.95 -41.43 -38.16
CA ILE A 744 37.77 -40.96 -37.43
C ILE A 744 37.28 -42.06 -36.49
N LEU A 745 37.26 -41.77 -35.19
CA LEU A 745 36.97 -42.75 -34.17
C LEU A 745 35.48 -42.81 -33.83
N ASP A 746 34.88 -41.69 -33.41
CA ASP A 746 33.48 -41.63 -32.97
C ASP A 746 32.97 -40.18 -32.86
N ILE A 747 31.66 -40.00 -32.63
CA ILE A 747 31.04 -38.72 -32.26
C ILE A 747 30.45 -38.85 -30.86
N VAL A 748 30.95 -38.05 -29.92
CA VAL A 748 30.54 -38.11 -28.51
C VAL A 748 29.89 -36.80 -28.05
N ASP A 749 28.88 -36.90 -27.19
CA ASP A 749 28.38 -35.74 -26.43
C ASP A 749 29.42 -35.42 -25.34
N GLY A 750 30.09 -34.26 -25.45
CA GLY A 750 31.04 -33.84 -24.42
C GLY A 750 30.32 -33.16 -23.26
N GLU A 751 30.25 -33.82 -22.09
CA GLU A 751 30.07 -33.11 -20.81
C GLU A 751 31.43 -32.54 -20.40
N THR A 752 31.46 -31.27 -19.97
CA THR A 752 32.67 -30.51 -19.68
C THR A 752 33.45 -31.08 -18.49
N ALA A 753 34.20 -32.15 -18.71
CA ALA A 753 35.03 -32.82 -17.72
C ALA A 753 36.46 -32.25 -17.73
N VAL A 754 36.78 -31.48 -16.68
CA VAL A 754 38.12 -31.11 -16.18
C VAL A 754 39.13 -30.73 -17.27
N ARG A 755 39.22 -29.42 -17.56
CA ARG A 755 40.33 -28.85 -18.33
C ARG A 755 41.60 -28.87 -17.47
N SER A 756 42.67 -29.48 -17.97
CA SER A 756 44.03 -29.32 -17.45
C SER A 756 44.74 -28.21 -18.25
N ASP A 757 45.42 -27.30 -17.56
CA ASP A 757 46.21 -26.18 -18.13
C ASP A 757 47.53 -26.68 -18.76
N ILE A 758 47.43 -27.53 -19.79
CA ILE A 758 48.56 -27.90 -20.64
C ILE A 758 48.43 -27.06 -21.92
N ASP A 759 49.07 -25.90 -21.93
CA ASP A 759 49.21 -25.05 -23.11
C ASP A 759 50.30 -25.64 -24.02
N ASP A 760 49.91 -26.27 -25.12
CA ASP A 760 50.79 -26.68 -26.21
C ASP A 760 50.31 -26.07 -27.54
N MET A 761 51.23 -25.76 -28.45
CA MET A 761 50.95 -25.02 -29.68
C MET A 761 49.90 -25.74 -30.55
N GLY A 762 48.71 -25.15 -30.70
CA GLY A 762 47.61 -25.68 -31.53
C GLY A 762 46.54 -26.48 -30.79
N LEU A 763 46.58 -26.53 -29.45
CA LEU A 763 45.58 -27.20 -28.61
C LEU A 763 44.93 -26.21 -27.62
N LEU A 764 43.66 -26.45 -27.29
CA LEU A 764 42.89 -25.68 -26.28
C LEU A 764 42.94 -26.32 -24.89
N GLY A 765 43.52 -27.52 -24.76
CA GLY A 765 43.64 -28.27 -23.51
C GLY A 765 43.42 -29.77 -23.70
N SER A 766 43.14 -30.50 -22.62
CA SER A 766 42.78 -31.93 -22.64
C SER A 766 41.52 -32.20 -21.80
N ALA A 767 40.72 -33.18 -22.20
CA ALA A 767 39.50 -33.62 -21.53
C ALA A 767 39.39 -35.16 -21.49
N VAL A 768 38.64 -35.71 -20.54
CA VAL A 768 38.37 -37.16 -20.47
C VAL A 768 37.08 -37.46 -21.23
N LEU A 769 37.18 -38.17 -22.35
CA LEU A 769 36.05 -38.55 -23.20
C LEU A 769 36.04 -40.08 -23.37
N GLY A 770 34.98 -40.74 -22.89
CA GLY A 770 34.80 -42.20 -22.96
C GLY A 770 35.94 -42.98 -22.29
N ASP A 771 36.25 -42.67 -21.02
CA ASP A 771 37.27 -43.32 -20.17
C ASP A 771 38.74 -43.23 -20.62
N LYS A 772 39.06 -42.29 -21.52
CA LYS A 772 40.43 -42.04 -21.97
C LYS A 772 40.67 -40.52 -22.00
N VAL A 773 41.94 -40.09 -22.06
CA VAL A 773 42.31 -38.67 -22.21
C VAL A 773 42.33 -38.28 -23.69
N THR A 774 41.72 -37.16 -24.06
CA THR A 774 41.65 -36.61 -25.42
C THR A 774 42.11 -35.17 -25.44
N GLU A 775 42.90 -34.79 -26.43
CA GLU A 775 43.33 -33.40 -26.64
C GLU A 775 42.22 -32.60 -27.34
N LEU A 776 42.00 -31.35 -26.94
CA LEU A 776 41.02 -30.45 -27.56
C LEU A 776 41.72 -29.61 -28.65
N LEU A 777 41.30 -29.73 -29.91
CA LEU A 777 41.94 -29.02 -31.01
C LEU A 777 41.62 -27.51 -30.99
N ASP A 778 42.64 -26.65 -31.17
CA ASP A 778 42.38 -25.29 -31.65
C ASP A 778 42.14 -25.32 -33.17
N VAL A 779 40.87 -25.51 -33.55
CA VAL A 779 40.45 -25.61 -34.96
C VAL A 779 40.84 -24.36 -35.75
N ARG A 780 40.81 -23.18 -35.10
CA ARG A 780 41.15 -21.91 -35.76
C ARG A 780 42.63 -21.87 -36.11
N ALA A 781 43.50 -22.31 -35.19
CA ALA A 781 44.94 -22.41 -35.45
C ALA A 781 45.24 -23.39 -36.59
N ALA A 782 44.58 -24.56 -36.62
CA ALA A 782 44.73 -25.55 -37.68
C ALA A 782 44.30 -24.99 -39.06
N ILE A 783 43.16 -24.28 -39.12
CA ILE A 783 42.68 -23.65 -40.37
C ILE A 783 43.66 -22.59 -40.86
N LEU A 784 44.13 -21.71 -39.96
CA LEU A 784 45.09 -20.66 -40.31
C LEU A 784 46.46 -21.21 -40.73
N ALA A 785 46.83 -22.40 -40.26
CA ALA A 785 48.03 -23.10 -40.73
C ALA A 785 47.90 -23.59 -42.19
N ALA A 786 46.70 -24.02 -42.61
CA ALA A 786 46.42 -24.41 -43.99
C ALA A 786 46.25 -23.18 -44.90
N ASP A 787 45.51 -22.17 -44.43
CA ASP A 787 45.26 -20.92 -45.12
C ASP A 787 45.24 -19.72 -44.16
N PRO A 788 46.35 -18.95 -44.05
CA PRO A 788 46.46 -17.80 -43.15
C PRO A 788 45.49 -16.66 -43.47
N ALA A 789 45.01 -16.58 -44.71
CA ALA A 789 44.07 -15.54 -45.13
C ALA A 789 42.61 -15.97 -44.98
N PHE A 790 42.35 -17.18 -44.47
CA PHE A 790 41.03 -17.83 -44.53
C PHE A 790 39.89 -16.95 -44.01
N TYR A 791 40.08 -16.28 -42.87
CA TYR A 791 39.10 -15.39 -42.24
C TYR A 791 39.13 -13.93 -42.72
N ASP A 792 39.98 -13.60 -43.69
CA ASP A 792 39.98 -12.25 -44.28
C ASP A 792 38.76 -12.06 -45.18
N VAL A 793 37.98 -11.01 -44.92
CA VAL A 793 36.76 -10.69 -45.68
C VAL A 793 37.11 -10.47 -47.16
N PRO A 794 36.46 -11.17 -48.11
CA PRO A 794 36.65 -10.88 -49.52
C PRO A 794 36.14 -9.46 -49.83
N LEU A 795 36.99 -8.63 -50.42
CA LEU A 795 36.76 -7.21 -50.78
C LEU A 795 35.56 -6.92 -51.73
N ASN A 796 34.72 -7.90 -52.07
CA ASN A 796 33.71 -7.82 -53.14
C ASN A 796 32.26 -8.07 -52.69
N ALA A 797 31.84 -7.52 -51.55
CA ALA A 797 30.43 -7.47 -51.17
C ALA A 797 30.07 -6.14 -50.49
N LEU A 798 30.02 -5.06 -51.26
CA LEU A 798 29.26 -3.85 -50.91
C LEU A 798 27.97 -3.82 -51.75
N PRO A 799 26.77 -3.64 -51.17
CA PRO A 799 25.53 -3.58 -51.93
C PRO A 799 25.41 -2.25 -52.69
N THR A 800 25.07 -2.35 -53.97
CA THR A 800 24.74 -1.24 -54.88
C THR A 800 23.45 -0.53 -54.43
N THR A 801 23.52 0.78 -54.24
CA THR A 801 22.36 1.67 -54.10
C THR A 801 21.79 2.01 -55.48
N ASP A 802 20.58 1.54 -55.79
CA ASP A 802 19.70 2.06 -56.85
C ASP A 802 18.25 2.00 -56.31
N ALA A 803 17.64 3.14 -55.95
CA ALA A 803 16.92 4.09 -56.80
C ALA A 803 15.40 3.81 -56.81
N VAL A 804 14.64 4.67 -56.13
CA VAL A 804 13.26 5.00 -56.52
C VAL A 804 13.19 6.51 -56.72
N ALA A 805 13.04 6.90 -57.98
CA ALA A 805 12.83 8.26 -58.45
C ALA A 805 11.33 8.54 -58.61
N ALA A 806 10.90 9.77 -58.28
CA ALA A 806 9.94 10.58 -59.05
C ALA A 806 9.63 11.91 -58.29
N PRO A 807 9.25 13.01 -58.98
CA PRO A 807 9.79 13.56 -60.23
C PRO A 807 10.08 15.08 -60.10
N LEU A 808 10.73 15.63 -61.13
CA LEU A 808 11.17 17.03 -61.26
C LEU A 808 10.18 17.89 -62.10
N LEU A 809 10.14 19.20 -61.77
CA LEU A 809 9.74 20.38 -62.57
C LEU A 809 8.21 20.64 -62.67
N GLU A 810 7.67 21.86 -62.62
CA GLU A 810 8.15 23.18 -63.09
C GLU A 810 7.23 24.31 -62.50
N VAL A 811 7.79 25.52 -62.35
CA VAL A 811 7.19 26.85 -61.95
C VAL A 811 6.99 27.14 -60.47
#